data_AF-A0A7V2GG53-F1
#
_entry.id   AF-A0A7V2GG53-F1
#
_cell.length_a   1.000
_cell.length_b   1.000
_cell.length_c   1.000
_cell.angle_alpha   90.00
_cell.angle_beta   90.00
_cell.angle_gamma   90.00
#
_symmetry.space_group_name_H-M   'P 1'
#
loop_
_entity.id
_entity.type
_entity.pdbx_description
1 polymer ?
#
loop_
_entity_poly.entity_id
_entity_poly.type
_entity_poly.pdbx_seq_one_letter_code
_entity_poly.pdbx_strand_id
1 'polypeptide(L)'
;MDPKAYFERIYAYYAKDRAFFTLLLFLIAVLVIGYLIPALYFGRPFGTDTYTHIFHAQEMYATDSLFDFYEELGKKVLNPDLEDNPFNYPFGAWLFIAVLSKVINLEPDYTAYLFSALFLGIVAISYFIYAGLFLETKSQKLFAVLFLFSMPNVVLSVNNYRPSTFVLPFLLFAIYASYSEDITIKNMFLMIIAVLLIALTHTGTLIYLMIFAIGFFWIYSFFARKFSRPLFVLASSTFLFFWIAVKLFPHLYQQYATKATLFLTPGNFLSDKFHIFFADELSRALYENLFVHHQFIYVIIWSACVFAMGSALVFAGEQVYNQYTRLVSEKNHAIVPLTGMSHSFITTPFWIGPIHAILGVIGFFRLDMKGKCFAVTVLLTTVAPAIMQASEGLDTATGALREISYLYLIIPVVAVLGLWYIIQFVKAKVKNSRAVITLIYIGLFSMIIVTPVIGNGYYLPSISGEDYIIEGMQWLSGTGTPNEKAVGYGYRTVPVYTGKMDASYGRASGTQTRTFIQLLNGIYFEKTGNQAGDLYSLFGAKYVLISDKLVQNLNNEKEVVIDSRRDLDKIYSSKDFGIYAFSQSGIHADSLFNDDQVSIDNVGSNIEIRTKTYKVVMDRETPKIKYIGTNTQNLLQEGTMYDSARLTWLGNSDDLEAYSFSDETFTREGIDNKLIYRTVLKDGRGIDNWSTVTIVYTFLPEMIEREFIISNDQLSTTDSPIMRVYFSTNLFMPASTFVLKKSFTRVEKDIYPSEDTVHLNDVYEEFYITGGDSGIYIKYGNTAPSPQYITYKGSTAYNYCAFGISNYETIQPGASLHITQYISVGNEDLAKRHILNDNRISLHPYPDGIIPLILCGYDYSGSPLRHGRIGTFTIGANSVEYTDVSGVLRTRSTLEKVVNDGEKGIPYTISIGVPPPYDNILFWEGLRHPQMAQYHGEPTGTVLLPESEPRTNLLEGRKTQEEFFADWKNVIRSVAVNADMALFMMRPQDAEDPIYAQDFLNILAYAENYDLTLIQPGPIADHFRNLQQIAFNSSFEMDEAIISVTNNNDMRVEGVTFSVKMPVLDEDAYVAENGEIKRTTRYLDQNTLYISADLEPHQSKKIFIRPGLAKKQLSVEIPASPREGTVMIVVRDKEGEPLNNAQIMIDGTPYITNEYGNVSMYLRRGSHELAVEKAGYLKEIDTVDVKGYFSFLEDTIESFYSHNENRTEDP
;
A
#
# COMPACT_ATOMS: atom_id res chain seq x y z
N MET A 1 57.84 32.76 10.52
CA MET A 1 58.19 31.76 11.55
C MET A 1 59.52 31.14 11.15
N ASP A 2 60.53 31.13 12.03
CA ASP A 2 61.82 30.49 11.75
C ASP A 2 61.66 28.96 11.75
N PRO A 3 61.79 28.27 10.59
CA PRO A 3 61.63 26.83 10.49
C PRO A 3 62.63 26.06 11.36
N LYS A 4 63.80 26.65 11.63
CA LYS A 4 64.87 26.02 12.43
C LYS A 4 64.51 26.01 13.91
N ALA A 5 63.99 27.11 14.45
CA ALA A 5 63.48 27.19 15.82
C ALA A 5 62.25 26.28 16.05
N TYR A 6 61.40 26.09 15.03
CA TYR A 6 60.27 25.15 15.08
C TYR A 6 60.76 23.69 15.05
N PHE A 7 61.72 23.36 14.19
CA PHE A 7 62.36 22.04 14.15
C PHE A 7 63.11 21.71 15.43
N GLU A 8 63.83 22.66 16.03
CA GLU A 8 64.51 22.44 17.32
C GLU A 8 63.51 22.22 18.46
N ARG A 9 62.36 22.90 18.47
CA ARG A 9 61.28 22.62 19.42
C ARG A 9 60.68 21.24 19.22
N ILE A 10 60.37 20.83 17.99
CA ILE A 10 59.87 19.48 17.69
C ILE A 10 60.89 18.43 18.08
N TYR A 11 62.17 18.65 17.78
CA TYR A 11 63.26 17.74 18.11
C TYR A 11 63.47 17.61 19.63
N ALA A 12 63.40 18.73 20.36
CA ALA A 12 63.44 18.72 21.82
C ALA A 12 62.26 17.96 22.46
N TYR A 13 61.06 18.08 21.88
CA TYR A 13 59.90 17.28 22.28
C TYR A 13 60.07 15.79 21.94
N TYR A 14 60.59 15.47 20.75
CA TYR A 14 60.89 14.10 20.32
C TYR A 14 61.94 13.43 21.23
N ALA A 15 63.00 14.15 21.59
CA ALA A 15 64.05 13.65 22.48
C ALA A 15 63.54 13.32 23.89
N LYS A 16 62.48 13.99 24.35
CA LYS A 16 61.89 13.81 25.69
C LYS A 16 61.01 12.56 25.82
N ASP A 17 60.34 12.12 24.74
CA ASP A 17 59.47 10.93 24.74
C ASP A 17 59.58 10.15 23.41
N ARG A 18 60.80 9.73 23.08
CA ARG A 18 61.15 9.11 21.80
C ARG A 18 60.29 7.88 21.47
N ALA A 19 59.92 7.08 22.48
CA ALA A 19 59.12 5.88 22.29
C ALA A 19 57.68 6.21 21.85
N PHE A 20 57.04 7.20 22.48
CA PHE A 20 55.70 7.64 22.11
C PHE A 20 55.65 8.15 20.67
N PHE A 21 56.57 9.04 20.28
CA PHE A 21 56.59 9.58 18.92
C PHE A 21 56.88 8.51 17.86
N THR A 22 57.76 7.55 18.17
CA THR A 22 58.03 6.43 17.25
C THR A 22 56.78 5.57 17.03
N LEU A 23 56.06 5.25 18.11
CA LEU A 23 54.81 4.50 18.02
C LEU A 23 53.71 5.32 17.30
N LEU A 24 53.66 6.64 17.50
CA LEU A 24 52.71 7.52 16.82
C LEU A 24 52.95 7.53 15.31
N LEU A 25 54.21 7.66 14.88
CA LEU A 25 54.58 7.53 13.46
C LEU A 25 54.23 6.15 12.91
N PHE A 26 54.44 5.09 13.70
CA PHE A 26 54.04 3.74 13.31
C PHE A 26 52.52 3.60 13.15
N LEU A 27 51.72 4.15 14.06
CA LEU A 27 50.26 4.18 13.94
C LEU A 27 49.82 4.92 12.68
N ILE A 28 50.41 6.09 12.39
CA ILE A 28 50.14 6.83 11.15
C ILE A 28 50.49 5.97 9.93
N ALA A 29 51.63 5.29 9.93
CA ALA A 29 52.01 4.38 8.85
C ALA A 29 51.03 3.21 8.69
N VAL A 30 50.53 2.62 9.78
CA VAL A 30 49.50 1.55 9.75
C VAL A 30 48.18 2.07 9.18
N LEU A 31 47.73 3.26 9.60
CA LEU A 31 46.50 3.86 9.06
C LEU A 31 46.64 4.18 7.57
N VAL A 32 47.81 4.68 7.15
CA VAL A 32 48.06 5.00 5.73
C VAL A 32 48.14 3.72 4.89
N ILE A 33 48.98 2.75 5.28
CA ILE A 33 49.25 1.54 4.50
C ILE A 33 48.07 0.56 4.55
N GLY A 34 47.47 0.41 5.73
CA GLY A 34 46.44 -0.59 5.98
C GLY A 34 45.00 -0.14 5.70
N TYR A 35 44.73 1.17 5.64
CA TYR A 35 43.37 1.69 5.46
C TYR A 35 43.28 2.70 4.31
N LEU A 36 44.09 3.77 4.35
CA LEU A 36 43.96 4.87 3.39
C LEU A 36 44.37 4.47 1.97
N ILE A 37 45.53 3.82 1.79
CA ILE A 37 45.99 3.37 0.46
C ILE A 37 45.00 2.35 -0.14
N PRO A 38 44.54 1.31 0.59
CA PRO A 38 43.50 0.42 0.09
C PRO A 38 42.19 1.13 -0.29
N ALA A 39 41.73 2.08 0.53
CA ALA A 39 40.54 2.87 0.23
C ALA A 39 40.71 3.71 -1.04
N LEU A 40 41.82 4.43 -1.16
CA LEU A 40 42.15 5.25 -2.34
C LEU A 40 42.33 4.40 -3.60
N TYR A 41 42.93 3.21 -3.48
CA TYR A 41 43.08 2.28 -4.59
C TYR A 41 41.73 1.71 -5.05
N PHE A 42 40.83 1.41 -4.11
CA PHE A 42 39.49 0.92 -4.44
C PHE A 42 38.56 2.01 -4.99
N GLY A 43 38.72 3.25 -4.54
CA GLY A 43 38.06 4.42 -5.12
C GLY A 43 36.56 4.57 -4.82
N ARG A 44 35.97 3.73 -3.95
CA ARG A 44 34.54 3.82 -3.55
C ARG A 44 34.28 3.34 -2.12
N PRO A 45 33.10 3.61 -1.51
CA PRO A 45 32.75 3.13 -0.18
C PRO A 45 32.82 1.60 -0.03
N PHE A 46 33.23 1.14 1.16
CA PHE A 46 33.29 -0.29 1.47
C PHE A 46 32.00 -0.82 2.12
N GLY A 47 31.56 -2.00 1.70
CA GLY A 47 30.50 -2.80 2.32
C GLY A 47 29.13 -2.69 1.63
N THR A 48 28.34 -3.78 1.70
CA THR A 48 27.02 -3.86 1.06
C THR A 48 25.94 -3.01 1.75
N ASP A 49 25.93 -2.98 3.09
CA ASP A 49 24.97 -2.22 3.92
C ASP A 49 25.15 -0.70 3.75
N THR A 50 26.37 -0.27 3.41
CA THR A 50 26.73 1.13 3.24
C THR A 50 25.95 1.79 2.11
N TYR A 51 25.66 1.05 1.04
CA TYR A 51 24.90 1.58 -0.10
C TYR A 51 23.43 1.85 0.23
N THR A 52 22.81 1.08 1.12
CA THR A 52 21.47 1.41 1.63
C THR A 52 21.49 2.74 2.37
N HIS A 53 22.48 2.99 3.22
CA HIS A 53 22.56 4.26 3.95
C HIS A 53 22.94 5.45 3.07
N ILE A 54 23.75 5.23 2.03
CA ILE A 54 24.07 6.27 1.02
C ILE A 54 22.82 6.62 0.23
N PHE A 55 22.04 5.64 -0.21
CA PHE A 55 20.76 5.88 -0.90
C PHE A 55 19.86 6.80 -0.07
N HIS A 56 19.69 6.53 1.22
CA HIS A 56 18.83 7.37 2.09
C HIS A 56 19.43 8.75 2.33
N ALA A 57 20.76 8.86 2.40
CA ALA A 57 21.44 10.15 2.47
C ALA A 57 21.29 10.96 1.16
N GLN A 58 21.22 10.31 0.00
CA GLN A 58 20.93 10.95 -1.29
C GLN A 58 19.49 11.44 -1.36
N GLU A 59 18.53 10.61 -0.95
CA GLU A 59 17.12 11.01 -0.86
C GLU A 59 16.94 12.18 0.11
N MET A 60 17.56 12.14 1.28
CA MET A 60 17.51 13.25 2.26
C MET A 60 18.30 14.50 1.80
N TYR A 61 19.30 14.33 0.93
CA TYR A 61 19.99 15.45 0.30
C TYR A 61 19.09 16.15 -0.73
N ALA A 62 18.25 15.40 -1.44
CA ALA A 62 17.32 15.91 -2.43
C ALA A 62 16.09 16.63 -1.84
N THR A 63 15.80 16.45 -0.55
CA THR A 63 14.67 17.10 0.14
C THR A 63 15.10 18.23 1.05
N ASP A 64 14.16 19.12 1.39
CA ASP A 64 14.43 20.29 2.25
C ASP A 64 14.13 20.03 3.74
N SER A 65 13.29 19.04 4.05
CA SER A 65 12.98 18.63 5.41
C SER A 65 12.95 17.12 5.60
N LEU A 66 12.98 16.70 6.88
CA LEU A 66 12.78 15.29 7.25
C LEU A 66 11.36 14.81 6.93
N PHE A 67 10.36 15.70 6.95
CA PHE A 67 8.99 15.38 6.58
C PHE A 67 8.91 15.05 5.09
N ASP A 68 9.45 15.93 4.24
CA ASP A 68 9.49 15.71 2.79
C ASP A 68 10.26 14.44 2.42
N PHE A 69 11.33 14.12 3.16
CA PHE A 69 12.06 12.87 2.99
C PHE A 69 11.16 11.64 3.16
N TYR A 70 10.35 11.60 4.22
CA TYR A 70 9.43 10.48 4.44
C TYR A 70 8.27 10.48 3.42
N GLU A 71 7.76 11.64 3.03
CA GLU A 71 6.71 11.76 2.01
C GLU A 71 7.19 11.23 0.65
N GLU A 72 8.37 11.68 0.20
CA GLU A 72 8.95 11.28 -1.08
C GLU A 72 9.34 9.79 -1.10
N LEU A 73 9.92 9.27 -0.02
CA LEU A 73 10.20 7.83 0.08
C LEU A 73 8.92 6.99 0.12
N GLY A 74 7.86 7.49 0.76
CA GLY A 74 6.56 6.85 0.77
C GLY A 74 5.98 6.65 -0.63
N LYS A 75 6.16 7.64 -1.52
CA LYS A 75 5.75 7.55 -2.94
C LYS A 75 6.53 6.49 -3.74
N LYS A 76 7.74 6.14 -3.29
CA LYS A 76 8.65 5.20 -3.99
C LYS A 76 8.43 3.73 -3.63
N VAL A 77 7.68 3.45 -2.56
CA VAL A 77 7.39 2.08 -2.12
C VAL A 77 5.94 1.70 -2.44
N LEU A 78 5.70 0.41 -2.64
CA LEU A 78 4.37 -0.12 -2.95
C LEU A 78 3.37 0.07 -1.80
N ASN A 79 3.85 0.06 -0.56
CA ASN A 79 3.04 0.28 0.64
C ASN A 79 3.83 1.13 1.65
N PRO A 80 3.60 2.46 1.67
CA PRO A 80 4.31 3.38 2.55
C PRO A 80 4.05 3.13 4.04
N ASP A 81 2.88 2.58 4.37
CA ASP A 81 2.42 2.37 5.74
C ASP A 81 2.98 1.09 6.37
N LEU A 82 3.75 0.28 5.61
CA LEU A 82 4.44 -0.87 6.19
C LEU A 82 5.46 -0.41 7.23
N GLU A 83 5.28 -0.89 8.45
CA GLU A 83 6.13 -0.56 9.59
C GLU A 83 7.60 -0.97 9.36
N ASP A 84 7.83 -2.06 8.62
CA ASP A 84 9.16 -2.62 8.34
C ASP A 84 9.86 -2.00 7.12
N ASN A 85 9.33 -0.89 6.58
CA ASN A 85 9.96 -0.20 5.45
C ASN A 85 11.41 0.20 5.77
N PRO A 86 12.38 0.04 4.84
CA PRO A 86 13.78 0.30 5.11
C PRO A 86 14.09 1.72 5.60
N PHE A 87 13.24 2.69 5.24
CA PHE A 87 13.36 4.10 5.65
C PHE A 87 12.85 4.38 7.06
N ASN A 88 12.11 3.46 7.69
CA ASN A 88 11.69 3.51 9.10
C ASN A 88 12.85 3.12 10.04
N TYR A 89 13.98 3.82 9.90
CA TYR A 89 15.22 3.53 10.61
C TYR A 89 15.86 4.83 11.13
N PRO A 90 16.60 4.81 12.26
CA PRO A 90 17.26 6.00 12.80
C PRO A 90 18.12 6.77 11.78
N PHE A 91 17.73 8.01 11.52
CA PHE A 91 18.22 8.82 10.41
C PHE A 91 19.46 9.65 10.72
N GLY A 92 19.99 9.65 11.96
CA GLY A 92 21.02 10.58 12.40
C GLY A 92 22.31 10.57 11.56
N ALA A 93 22.74 9.40 11.08
CA ALA A 93 23.89 9.29 10.18
C ALA A 93 23.58 9.83 8.78
N TRP A 94 22.37 9.59 8.28
CA TRP A 94 21.91 10.03 6.95
C TRP A 94 21.79 11.54 6.91
N LEU A 95 21.15 12.12 7.94
CA LEU A 95 21.01 13.56 8.12
C LEU A 95 22.37 14.23 8.20
N PHE A 96 23.31 13.65 8.95
CA PHE A 96 24.66 14.21 9.05
C PHE A 96 25.37 14.26 7.68
N ILE A 97 25.33 13.18 6.90
CA ILE A 97 25.96 13.16 5.58
C ILE A 97 25.22 14.05 4.59
N ALA A 98 23.88 14.05 4.57
CA ALA A 98 23.10 14.91 3.68
C ALA A 98 23.41 16.39 3.95
N VAL A 99 23.40 16.83 5.21
CA VAL A 99 23.75 18.20 5.59
C VAL A 99 25.21 18.51 5.25
N LEU A 100 26.15 17.61 5.58
CA LEU A 100 27.56 17.82 5.26
C LEU A 100 27.78 17.96 3.75
N SER A 101 27.10 17.14 2.95
CA SER A 101 27.12 17.16 1.48
C SER A 101 26.62 18.50 0.93
N LYS A 102 25.52 19.03 1.49
CA LYS A 102 25.00 20.38 1.16
C LYS A 102 26.01 21.48 1.51
N VAL A 103 26.66 21.38 2.68
CA VAL A 103 27.63 22.40 3.15
C VAL A 103 28.90 22.42 2.31
N ILE A 104 29.43 21.26 1.92
CA ILE A 104 30.68 21.16 1.15
C ILE A 104 30.47 21.12 -0.36
N ASN A 105 29.21 21.06 -0.82
CA ASN A 105 28.80 20.95 -2.21
C ASN A 105 29.42 19.74 -2.95
N LEU A 106 29.31 18.57 -2.33
CA LEU A 106 29.69 17.28 -2.92
C LEU A 106 28.51 16.31 -2.85
N GLU A 107 28.44 15.35 -3.78
CA GLU A 107 27.41 14.32 -3.74
C GLU A 107 27.56 13.43 -2.47
N PRO A 108 26.45 12.88 -1.94
CA PRO A 108 26.49 12.12 -0.67
C PRO A 108 27.34 10.86 -0.67
N ASP A 109 27.52 10.19 -1.81
CA ASP A 109 28.37 9.01 -1.96
C ASP A 109 29.86 9.37 -1.83
N TYR A 110 30.32 10.42 -2.50
CA TYR A 110 31.68 10.95 -2.36
C TYR A 110 31.92 11.51 -0.96
N THR A 111 30.94 12.22 -0.40
CA THR A 111 31.01 12.76 0.97
C THR A 111 31.12 11.64 2.00
N ALA A 112 30.33 10.57 1.88
CA ALA A 112 30.40 9.41 2.75
C ALA A 112 31.75 8.67 2.66
N TYR A 113 32.30 8.54 1.44
CA TYR A 113 33.63 7.97 1.22
C TYR A 113 34.73 8.78 1.91
N LEU A 114 34.81 10.09 1.64
CA LEU A 114 35.81 10.98 2.23
C LEU A 114 35.67 11.04 3.76
N PHE A 115 34.43 11.13 4.25
CA PHE A 115 34.14 11.12 5.67
C PHE A 115 34.66 9.84 6.33
N SER A 116 34.40 8.66 5.75
CA SER A 116 34.82 7.37 6.33
C SER A 116 36.34 7.29 6.52
N ALA A 117 37.11 7.76 5.53
CA ALA A 117 38.57 7.78 5.61
C ALA A 117 39.07 8.74 6.71
N LEU A 118 38.48 9.93 6.82
CA LEU A 118 38.85 10.93 7.84
C LEU A 118 38.38 10.52 9.25
N PHE A 119 37.26 9.79 9.33
CA PHE A 119 36.64 9.37 10.59
C PHE A 119 37.51 8.38 11.38
N LEU A 120 38.40 7.64 10.71
CA LEU A 120 39.41 6.79 11.36
C LEU A 120 40.26 7.57 12.37
N GLY A 121 40.60 8.83 12.06
CA GLY A 121 41.33 9.71 12.98
C GLY A 121 40.53 10.03 14.24
N ILE A 122 39.23 10.29 14.08
CA ILE A 122 38.31 10.56 15.20
C ILE A 122 38.18 9.32 16.09
N VAL A 123 38.05 8.13 15.49
CA VAL A 123 38.04 6.85 16.22
C VAL A 123 39.36 6.64 16.97
N ALA A 124 40.51 6.87 16.33
CA ALA A 124 41.82 6.73 16.96
C ALA A 124 41.98 7.66 18.17
N ILE A 125 41.58 8.93 18.03
CA ILE A 125 41.68 9.94 19.09
C ILE A 125 40.71 9.62 20.24
N SER A 126 39.44 9.34 19.93
CA SER A 126 38.44 9.01 20.94
C SER A 126 38.81 7.74 21.71
N TYR A 127 39.32 6.71 21.02
CA TYR A 127 39.79 5.48 21.66
C TYR A 127 41.06 5.70 22.49
N PHE A 128 42.00 6.55 22.05
CA PHE A 128 43.18 6.91 22.84
C PHE A 128 42.80 7.59 24.16
N ILE A 129 41.81 8.48 24.13
CA ILE A 129 41.27 9.14 25.34
C ILE A 129 40.60 8.11 26.23
N TYR A 130 39.71 7.29 25.67
CA TYR A 130 38.98 6.23 26.37
C TYR A 130 39.91 5.20 27.03
N ALA A 131 40.96 4.74 26.34
CA ALA A 131 41.93 3.79 26.88
C ALA A 131 42.65 4.33 28.12
N GLY A 132 42.65 5.66 28.31
CA GLY A 132 43.17 6.30 29.51
C GLY A 132 42.44 5.99 30.81
N LEU A 133 41.25 5.37 30.75
CA LEU A 133 40.53 4.86 31.93
C LEU A 133 41.26 3.68 32.59
N PHE A 134 42.01 2.91 31.81
CA PHE A 134 42.60 1.64 32.23
C PHE A 134 44.14 1.62 32.12
N LEU A 135 44.70 2.47 31.26
CA LEU A 135 46.13 2.47 30.93
C LEU A 135 46.80 3.76 31.41
N GLU A 136 47.95 3.61 32.09
CA GLU A 136 48.65 4.72 32.74
C GLU A 136 49.47 5.55 31.75
N THR A 137 50.26 4.89 30.90
CA THR A 137 51.26 5.55 30.05
C THR A 137 50.74 5.89 28.66
N LYS A 138 51.25 6.97 28.05
CA LYS A 138 50.89 7.34 26.66
C LYS A 138 51.23 6.25 25.65
N SER A 139 52.33 5.52 25.86
CA SER A 139 52.72 4.40 24.98
C SER A 139 51.74 3.23 25.06
N GLN A 140 51.25 2.88 26.25
CA GLN A 140 50.22 1.85 26.41
C GLN A 140 48.92 2.23 25.69
N LYS A 141 48.46 3.48 25.86
CA LYS A 141 47.26 4.00 25.18
C LYS A 141 47.39 3.89 23.67
N LEU A 142 48.56 4.20 23.12
CA LEU A 142 48.78 4.11 21.69
C LEU A 142 48.83 2.65 21.19
N PHE A 143 49.40 1.73 21.97
CA PHE A 143 49.30 0.29 21.68
C PHE A 143 47.85 -0.21 21.69
N ALA A 144 46.99 0.33 22.55
CA ALA A 144 45.58 -0.05 22.56
C ALA A 144 44.88 0.38 21.26
N VAL A 145 45.23 1.55 20.71
CA VAL A 145 44.75 2.00 19.40
C VAL A 145 45.30 1.11 18.27
N LEU A 146 46.58 0.72 18.32
CA LEU A 146 47.16 -0.22 17.35
C LEU A 146 46.47 -1.60 17.41
N PHE A 147 46.12 -2.07 18.61
CA PHE A 147 45.37 -3.29 18.80
C PHE A 147 43.95 -3.19 18.27
N LEU A 148 43.25 -2.07 18.49
CA LEU A 148 41.93 -1.83 17.90
C LEU A 148 41.95 -1.99 16.38
N PHE A 149 42.86 -1.30 15.69
CA PHE A 149 42.98 -1.32 14.22
C PHE A 149 43.66 -2.57 13.65
N SER A 150 43.95 -3.57 14.49
CA SER A 150 44.44 -4.88 14.06
C SER A 150 43.50 -6.03 14.42
N MET A 151 42.35 -5.74 15.03
CA MET A 151 41.31 -6.73 15.24
C MET A 151 40.57 -6.99 13.92
N PRO A 152 40.49 -8.25 13.43
CA PRO A 152 39.84 -8.56 12.15
C PRO A 152 38.42 -8.03 12.00
N ASN A 153 37.58 -8.15 13.04
CA ASN A 153 36.21 -7.64 13.01
C ASN A 153 36.15 -6.10 12.87
N VAL A 154 37.03 -5.36 13.53
CA VAL A 154 37.13 -3.89 13.43
C VAL A 154 37.66 -3.48 12.06
N VAL A 155 38.68 -4.16 11.56
CA VAL A 155 39.26 -3.93 10.23
C VAL A 155 38.19 -3.95 9.14
N LEU A 156 37.26 -4.91 9.19
CA LEU A 156 36.20 -5.09 8.18
C LEU A 156 35.01 -4.13 8.33
N SER A 157 34.96 -3.29 9.37
CA SER A 157 33.79 -2.44 9.66
C SER A 157 34.09 -0.96 9.89
N VAL A 158 35.26 -0.62 10.43
CA VAL A 158 35.58 0.73 10.92
C VAL A 158 35.75 1.76 9.81
N ASN A 159 36.05 1.30 8.59
CA ASN A 159 36.22 2.16 7.41
C ASN A 159 34.94 2.21 6.53
N ASN A 160 33.84 1.60 6.98
CA ASN A 160 32.57 1.59 6.25
C ASN A 160 31.68 2.72 6.76
N TYR A 161 31.01 3.45 5.86
CA TYR A 161 29.94 4.37 6.26
C TYR A 161 28.73 3.56 6.71
N ARG A 162 28.60 3.40 8.03
CA ARG A 162 27.48 2.71 8.68
C ARG A 162 27.12 3.44 9.98
N PRO A 163 25.83 3.50 10.35
CA PRO A 163 25.42 4.14 11.59
C PRO A 163 26.07 3.53 12.83
N SER A 164 26.33 2.22 12.86
CA SER A 164 27.04 1.54 13.95
C SER A 164 28.48 2.05 14.16
N THR A 165 29.19 2.35 13.06
CA THR A 165 30.55 2.89 13.09
C THR A 165 30.50 4.37 13.47
N PHE A 166 29.55 5.13 12.90
CA PHE A 166 29.36 6.55 13.20
C PHE A 166 29.12 6.81 14.69
N VAL A 167 28.37 5.94 15.38
CA VAL A 167 28.10 6.10 16.82
C VAL A 167 29.23 5.68 17.76
N LEU A 168 30.30 5.07 17.23
CA LEU A 168 31.38 4.52 18.04
C LEU A 168 32.01 5.57 19.00
N PRO A 169 32.41 6.78 18.56
CA PRO A 169 32.95 7.79 19.47
C PRO A 169 31.96 8.21 20.56
N PHE A 170 30.66 8.32 20.23
CA PHE A 170 29.64 8.67 21.21
C PHE A 170 29.48 7.57 22.26
N LEU A 171 29.50 6.29 21.86
CA LEU A 171 29.50 5.17 22.79
C LEU A 171 30.71 5.22 23.75
N LEU A 172 31.91 5.47 23.23
CA LEU A 172 33.12 5.61 24.03
C LEU A 172 33.01 6.78 25.01
N PHE A 173 32.46 7.92 24.59
CA PHE A 173 32.26 9.09 25.45
C PHE A 173 31.19 8.87 26.53
N ALA A 174 30.09 8.19 26.23
CA ALA A 174 29.06 7.83 27.21
C ALA A 174 29.65 6.93 28.30
N ILE A 175 30.40 5.89 27.90
CA ILE A 175 31.08 5.00 28.85
C ILE A 175 32.16 5.76 29.64
N TYR A 176 32.98 6.56 28.97
CA TYR A 176 34.03 7.36 29.62
C TYR A 176 33.47 8.29 30.69
N ALA A 177 32.40 9.02 30.38
CA ALA A 177 31.71 9.89 31.32
C ALA A 177 31.12 9.11 32.51
N SER A 178 30.60 7.90 32.27
CA SER A 178 30.04 7.04 33.32
C SER A 178 31.10 6.38 34.22
N TYR A 179 32.36 6.33 33.78
CA TYR A 179 33.44 5.73 34.55
C TYR A 179 33.96 6.63 35.69
N SER A 180 33.58 7.91 35.75
CA SER A 180 33.95 8.77 36.87
C SER A 180 33.36 8.30 38.21
N GLU A 181 33.98 8.72 39.32
CA GLU A 181 33.43 8.44 40.67
C GLU A 181 32.24 9.36 40.97
N ASP A 182 32.37 10.64 40.62
CA ASP A 182 31.34 11.67 40.81
C ASP A 182 30.70 12.11 39.50
N ILE A 183 29.47 12.61 39.59
CA ILE A 183 28.76 13.26 38.48
C ILE A 183 29.17 14.73 38.46
N THR A 184 29.93 15.12 37.44
CA THR A 184 30.18 16.54 37.11
C THR A 184 29.23 17.00 36.02
N ILE A 185 28.90 18.29 35.96
CA ILE A 185 28.04 18.86 34.90
C ILE A 185 28.60 18.53 33.51
N LYS A 186 29.93 18.62 33.35
CA LYS A 186 30.62 18.28 32.11
C LYS A 186 30.42 16.83 31.70
N ASN A 187 30.65 15.88 32.61
CA ASN A 187 30.49 14.45 32.31
C ASN A 187 29.01 14.11 32.06
N MET A 188 28.10 14.70 32.83
CA MET A 188 26.67 14.51 32.65
C MET A 188 26.19 15.01 31.28
N PHE A 189 26.59 16.22 30.88
CA PHE A 189 26.26 16.77 29.56
C PHE A 189 26.83 15.90 28.43
N LEU A 190 28.10 15.50 28.52
CA LEU A 190 28.73 14.62 27.53
C LEU A 190 28.00 13.27 27.39
N MET A 191 27.60 12.67 28.52
CA MET A 191 26.87 11.42 28.54
C MET A 191 25.47 11.55 27.92
N ILE A 192 24.71 12.57 28.32
CA ILE A 192 23.35 12.83 27.84
C ILE A 192 23.34 13.06 26.32
N ILE A 193 24.23 13.93 25.82
CA ILE A 193 24.34 14.18 24.37
C ILE A 193 24.76 12.92 23.63
N ALA A 194 25.72 12.15 24.15
CA ALA A 194 26.15 10.92 23.51
C ALA A 194 25.00 9.91 23.39
N VAL A 195 24.20 9.73 24.45
CA VAL A 195 23.04 8.82 24.44
C VAL A 195 21.97 9.30 23.46
N LEU A 196 21.68 10.61 23.41
CA LEU A 196 20.74 11.18 22.44
C LEU A 196 21.19 10.93 20.99
N LEU A 197 22.47 11.19 20.68
CA LEU A 197 23.01 10.97 19.33
C LEU A 197 22.99 9.49 18.95
N ILE A 198 23.25 8.59 19.89
CA ILE A 198 23.10 7.14 19.68
C ILE A 198 21.64 6.78 19.38
N ALA A 199 20.68 7.33 20.14
CA ALA A 199 19.26 7.05 19.97
C ALA A 199 18.71 7.48 18.60
N LEU A 200 19.19 8.60 18.07
CA LEU A 200 18.77 9.08 16.75
C LEU A 200 19.50 8.40 15.59
N THR A 201 20.55 7.61 15.85
CA THR A 201 21.43 7.10 14.78
C THR A 201 21.50 5.58 14.68
N HIS A 202 21.49 4.84 15.80
CA HIS A 202 21.64 3.38 15.74
C HIS A 202 20.94 2.67 16.89
N THR A 203 19.77 2.09 16.59
CA THR A 203 18.95 1.29 17.51
C THR A 203 19.76 0.23 18.25
N GLY A 204 20.54 -0.56 17.52
CA GLY A 204 21.31 -1.67 18.11
C GLY A 204 22.30 -1.22 19.18
N THR A 205 22.92 -0.04 19.00
CA THR A 205 23.89 0.49 19.98
C THR A 205 23.19 1.09 21.19
N LEU A 206 22.00 1.69 21.04
CA LEU A 206 21.23 2.14 22.18
C LEU A 206 20.78 0.96 23.04
N ILE A 207 20.21 -0.07 22.42
CA ILE A 207 19.78 -1.31 23.10
C ILE A 207 20.97 -1.98 23.79
N TYR A 208 22.11 -2.12 23.09
CA TYR A 208 23.35 -2.63 23.70
C TYR A 208 23.78 -1.79 24.90
N LEU A 209 23.84 -0.45 24.76
CA LEU A 209 24.29 0.45 25.82
C LEU A 209 23.37 0.38 27.05
N MET A 210 22.06 0.20 26.83
CA MET A 210 21.08 0.03 27.90
C MET A 210 21.32 -1.27 28.69
N ILE A 211 21.41 -2.41 27.99
CA ILE A 211 21.69 -3.72 28.61
C ILE A 211 23.06 -3.69 29.32
N PHE A 212 24.07 -3.13 28.66
CA PHE A 212 25.41 -2.97 29.20
C PHE A 212 25.43 -2.09 30.45
N ALA A 213 24.75 -0.94 30.44
CA ALA A 213 24.73 -0.02 31.58
C ALA A 213 24.05 -0.65 32.80
N ILE A 214 22.94 -1.37 32.60
CA ILE A 214 22.23 -2.10 33.65
C ILE A 214 23.13 -3.22 34.22
N GLY A 215 23.69 -4.06 33.34
CA GLY A 215 24.56 -5.16 33.73
C GLY A 215 25.81 -4.68 34.47
N PHE A 216 26.46 -3.62 33.97
CA PHE A 216 27.69 -3.09 34.58
C PHE A 216 27.39 -2.48 35.94
N PHE A 217 26.28 -1.74 36.05
CA PHE A 217 25.81 -1.19 37.31
C PHE A 217 25.57 -2.29 38.35
N TRP A 218 24.83 -3.35 38.00
CA TRP A 218 24.53 -4.46 38.91
C TRP A 218 25.76 -5.26 39.35
N ILE A 219 26.60 -5.67 38.38
CA ILE A 219 27.84 -6.42 38.66
C ILE A 219 28.78 -5.58 39.54
N TYR A 220 28.93 -4.28 39.23
CA TYR A 220 29.74 -3.39 40.05
C TYR A 220 29.16 -3.20 41.46
N SER A 221 27.84 -3.01 41.59
CA SER A 221 27.19 -2.89 42.90
C SER A 221 27.37 -4.13 43.77
N PHE A 222 27.27 -5.32 43.20
CA PHE A 222 27.49 -6.58 43.92
C PHE A 222 28.95 -6.76 44.36
N PHE A 223 29.91 -6.71 43.42
CA PHE A 223 31.31 -7.05 43.72
C PHE A 223 32.09 -5.90 44.39
N ALA A 224 31.84 -4.65 44.00
CA ALA A 224 32.50 -3.49 44.60
C ALA A 224 31.81 -3.03 45.89
N ARG A 225 30.58 -3.52 46.16
CA ARG A 225 29.75 -3.15 47.33
C ARG A 225 29.52 -1.64 47.42
N LYS A 226 29.42 -0.99 46.25
CA LYS A 226 29.25 0.46 46.12
C LYS A 226 28.19 0.79 45.08
N PHE A 227 27.37 1.78 45.40
CA PHE A 227 26.39 2.32 44.46
C PHE A 227 27.05 3.37 43.55
N SER A 228 27.08 3.14 42.23
CA SER A 228 27.64 4.10 41.27
C SER A 228 26.55 5.01 40.71
N ARG A 229 26.52 6.27 41.13
CA ARG A 229 25.56 7.27 40.62
C ARG A 229 25.71 7.50 39.10
N PRO A 230 26.93 7.68 38.53
CA PRO A 230 27.07 7.88 37.09
C PRO A 230 26.54 6.71 36.25
N LEU A 231 26.78 5.45 36.66
CA LEU A 231 26.27 4.27 35.96
C LEU A 231 24.74 4.16 36.03
N PHE A 232 24.15 4.50 37.17
CA PHE A 232 22.69 4.58 37.29
C PHE A 232 22.10 5.64 36.36
N VAL A 233 22.71 6.83 36.29
CA VAL A 233 22.25 7.89 35.38
C VAL A 233 22.41 7.47 33.92
N LEU A 234 23.49 6.78 33.55
CA LEU A 234 23.64 6.22 32.20
C LEU A 234 22.47 5.28 31.86
N ALA A 235 22.19 4.29 32.71
CA ALA A 235 21.10 3.34 32.49
C ALA A 235 19.74 4.05 32.36
N SER A 236 19.40 4.94 33.29
CA SER A 236 18.14 5.70 33.25
C SER A 236 18.03 6.61 32.02
N SER A 237 19.14 7.21 31.59
CA SER A 237 19.16 8.07 30.39
C SER A 237 18.86 7.29 29.11
N THR A 238 19.28 6.02 29.01
CA THR A 238 18.99 5.20 27.82
C THR A 238 17.49 4.93 27.66
N PHE A 239 16.76 4.65 28.76
CA PHE A 239 15.29 4.53 28.73
C PHE A 239 14.61 5.84 28.34
N LEU A 240 15.06 6.97 28.91
CA LEU A 240 14.49 8.28 28.62
C LEU A 240 14.67 8.68 27.15
N PHE A 241 15.87 8.53 26.61
CA PHE A 241 16.15 8.95 25.23
C PHE A 241 15.59 7.99 24.18
N PHE A 242 15.43 6.70 24.52
CA PHE A 242 14.59 5.81 23.72
C PHE A 242 13.15 6.38 23.62
N TRP A 243 12.53 6.69 24.76
CA TRP A 243 11.16 7.21 24.78
C TRP A 243 11.02 8.54 24.02
N ILE A 244 11.96 9.47 24.22
CA ILE A 244 11.98 10.75 23.50
C ILE A 244 12.11 10.52 21.98
N ALA A 245 13.02 9.65 21.55
CA ALA A 245 13.28 9.42 20.13
C ALA A 245 12.04 8.88 19.42
N VAL A 246 11.38 7.86 19.98
CA VAL A 246 10.18 7.26 19.36
C VAL A 246 8.96 8.18 19.47
N LYS A 247 8.84 8.96 20.55
CA LYS A 247 7.72 9.90 20.69
C LYS A 247 7.79 11.09 19.74
N LEU A 248 8.99 11.60 19.49
CA LEU A 248 9.21 12.70 18.53
C LEU A 248 9.25 12.22 17.08
N PHE A 249 9.72 10.99 16.85
CA PHE A 249 9.86 10.41 15.52
C PHE A 249 9.21 9.02 15.47
N PRO A 250 7.88 8.95 15.21
CA PRO A 250 7.13 7.69 15.21
C PRO A 250 7.69 6.65 14.24
N HIS A 251 8.26 7.06 13.10
CA HIS A 251 8.91 6.17 12.13
C HIS A 251 10.06 5.33 12.70
N LEU A 252 10.62 5.70 13.86
CA LEU A 252 11.71 4.95 14.50
C LEU A 252 11.21 3.75 15.32
N TYR A 253 9.93 3.76 15.69
CA TYR A 253 9.31 2.83 16.62
C TYR A 253 9.62 1.37 16.29
N GLN A 254 9.26 0.94 15.08
CA GLN A 254 9.24 -0.48 14.73
C GLN A 254 10.61 -1.12 14.82
N GLN A 255 11.62 -0.38 14.37
CA GLN A 255 13.01 -0.82 14.45
C GLN A 255 13.43 -1.02 15.92
N TYR A 256 13.00 -0.14 16.82
CA TYR A 256 13.24 -0.29 18.26
C TYR A 256 12.48 -1.46 18.87
N ALA A 257 11.18 -1.61 18.57
CA ALA A 257 10.37 -2.72 19.07
C ALA A 257 10.98 -4.07 18.67
N THR A 258 11.30 -4.24 17.38
CA THR A 258 11.93 -5.46 16.86
C THR A 258 13.24 -5.79 17.56
N LYS A 259 14.13 -4.80 17.76
CA LYS A 259 15.42 -5.03 18.44
C LYS A 259 15.31 -5.18 19.95
N ALA A 260 14.28 -4.63 20.57
CA ALA A 260 14.05 -4.75 22.01
C ALA A 260 13.60 -6.17 22.43
N THR A 261 13.26 -7.05 21.50
CA THR A 261 13.02 -8.48 21.77
C THR A 261 14.20 -9.16 22.48
N LEU A 262 15.43 -8.63 22.34
CA LEU A 262 16.61 -9.05 23.11
C LEU A 262 16.42 -8.95 24.64
N PHE A 263 15.48 -8.15 25.14
CA PHE A 263 15.14 -8.12 26.57
C PHE A 263 14.35 -9.33 27.05
N LEU A 264 13.70 -10.07 26.14
CA LEU A 264 12.94 -11.29 26.46
C LEU A 264 13.88 -12.47 26.72
N THR A 265 15.01 -12.55 26.02
CA THR A 265 15.95 -13.69 26.10
C THR A 265 16.45 -13.97 27.53
N PRO A 266 16.93 -12.97 28.32
CA PRO A 266 17.34 -13.22 29.69
C PRO A 266 16.19 -13.65 30.61
N GLY A 267 14.98 -13.11 30.41
CA GLY A 267 13.79 -13.47 31.19
C GLY A 267 13.39 -14.93 30.97
N ASN A 268 13.29 -15.34 29.71
CA ASN A 268 13.03 -16.72 29.30
C ASN A 268 14.10 -17.67 29.84
N PHE A 269 15.37 -17.32 29.69
CA PHE A 269 16.47 -18.15 30.19
C PHE A 269 16.44 -18.33 31.72
N LEU A 270 16.15 -17.27 32.49
CA LEU A 270 16.02 -17.36 33.95
C LEU A 270 14.79 -18.17 34.37
N SER A 271 13.69 -18.07 33.63
CA SER A 271 12.49 -18.88 33.85
C SER A 271 12.76 -20.37 33.56
N ASP A 272 13.34 -20.67 32.40
CA ASP A 272 13.52 -22.04 31.91
C ASP A 272 14.66 -22.80 32.60
N LYS A 273 15.80 -22.14 32.84
CA LYS A 273 17.00 -22.78 33.40
C LYS A 273 17.14 -22.64 34.91
N PHE A 274 16.68 -21.52 35.47
CA PHE A 274 16.79 -21.24 36.90
C PHE A 274 15.44 -21.33 37.64
N HIS A 275 14.34 -21.62 36.93
CA HIS A 275 13.00 -21.73 37.51
C HIS A 275 12.55 -20.47 38.27
N ILE A 276 12.98 -19.29 37.81
CA ILE A 276 12.53 -18.00 38.35
C ILE A 276 11.25 -17.60 37.61
N PHE A 277 10.11 -18.12 38.06
CA PHE A 277 8.84 -18.10 37.33
C PHE A 277 8.33 -16.71 36.90
N PHE A 278 8.69 -15.64 37.60
CA PHE A 278 8.25 -14.27 37.26
C PHE A 278 9.21 -13.53 36.30
N ALA A 279 10.35 -14.12 35.93
CA ALA A 279 11.37 -13.44 35.13
C ALA A 279 10.93 -13.20 33.67
N ASP A 280 10.24 -14.16 33.06
CA ASP A 280 9.62 -14.00 31.72
C ASP A 280 8.54 -12.90 31.77
N GLU A 281 7.58 -13.00 32.70
CA GLU A 281 6.52 -12.00 32.88
C GLU A 281 7.07 -10.57 33.06
N LEU A 282 8.12 -10.41 33.86
CA LEU A 282 8.75 -9.12 34.09
C LEU A 282 9.44 -8.59 32.82
N SER A 283 10.14 -9.46 32.08
CA SER A 283 10.77 -9.08 30.79
C SER A 283 9.75 -8.72 29.72
N ARG A 284 8.61 -9.42 29.71
CA ARG A 284 7.47 -9.15 28.82
C ARG A 284 6.79 -7.84 29.16
N ALA A 285 6.60 -7.55 30.45
CA ALA A 285 6.04 -6.28 30.90
C ALA A 285 6.92 -5.09 30.51
N LEU A 286 8.26 -5.22 30.56
CA LEU A 286 9.18 -4.21 29.99
C LEU A 286 8.96 -4.05 28.49
N TYR A 287 8.98 -5.16 27.77
CA TYR A 287 8.85 -5.19 26.32
C TYR A 287 7.54 -4.54 25.84
N GLU A 288 6.40 -5.04 26.30
CA GLU A 288 5.08 -4.59 25.87
C GLU A 288 4.84 -3.13 26.27
N ASN A 289 5.11 -2.75 27.52
CA ASN A 289 4.68 -1.43 27.97
C ASN A 289 5.65 -0.30 27.60
N LEU A 290 6.97 -0.56 27.63
CA LEU A 290 7.96 0.45 27.26
C LEU A 290 8.22 0.45 25.76
N PHE A 291 8.53 -0.72 25.17
CA PHE A 291 8.98 -0.79 23.79
C PHE A 291 7.86 -0.88 22.77
N VAL A 292 6.71 -1.48 23.11
CA VAL A 292 5.55 -1.57 22.21
C VAL A 292 4.56 -0.41 22.42
N HIS A 293 4.21 -0.09 23.68
CA HIS A 293 3.20 0.93 24.01
C HIS A 293 3.77 2.30 24.41
N HIS A 294 5.10 2.46 24.49
CA HIS A 294 5.78 3.75 24.75
C HIS A 294 5.33 4.48 26.02
N GLN A 295 4.92 3.73 27.04
CA GLN A 295 4.36 4.34 28.24
C GLN A 295 5.47 4.96 29.08
N PHE A 296 5.44 6.29 29.23
CA PHE A 296 6.45 7.03 29.99
C PHE A 296 6.58 6.55 31.45
N ILE A 297 5.47 6.08 32.05
CA ILE A 297 5.49 5.54 33.41
C ILE A 297 6.47 4.37 33.55
N TYR A 298 6.65 3.57 32.50
CA TYR A 298 7.59 2.44 32.52
C TYR A 298 9.05 2.88 32.45
N VAL A 299 9.36 4.08 31.93
CA VAL A 299 10.71 4.68 32.07
C VAL A 299 11.02 4.91 33.55
N ILE A 300 10.04 5.43 34.31
CA ILE A 300 10.19 5.70 35.75
C ILE A 300 10.25 4.39 36.53
N ILE A 301 9.32 3.46 36.28
CA ILE A 301 9.27 2.16 36.97
C ILE A 301 10.58 1.40 36.77
N TRP A 302 11.07 1.29 35.53
CA TRP A 302 12.29 0.54 35.25
C TRP A 302 13.55 1.22 35.79
N SER A 303 13.61 2.55 35.76
CA SER A 303 14.67 3.29 36.45
C SER A 303 14.64 3.02 37.97
N ALA A 304 13.46 2.99 38.59
CA ALA A 304 13.31 2.66 40.00
C ALA A 304 13.66 1.19 40.30
N CYS A 305 13.28 0.25 39.44
CA CYS A 305 13.66 -1.17 39.55
C CYS A 305 15.18 -1.36 39.46
N VAL A 306 15.85 -0.71 38.50
CA VAL A 306 17.30 -0.74 38.38
C VAL A 306 17.94 -0.19 39.66
N PHE A 307 17.46 0.95 40.18
CA PHE A 307 17.92 1.54 41.44
C PHE A 307 17.75 0.60 42.64
N ALA A 308 16.56 0.01 42.79
CA ALA A 308 16.23 -0.89 43.90
C ALA A 308 17.08 -2.15 43.85
N MET A 309 17.23 -2.77 42.66
CA MET A 309 18.06 -3.95 42.47
C MET A 309 19.54 -3.65 42.75
N GLY A 310 20.06 -2.51 42.29
CA GLY A 310 21.42 -2.08 42.61
C GLY A 310 21.64 -1.94 44.12
N SER A 311 20.68 -1.35 44.84
CA SER A 311 20.74 -1.21 46.29
C SER A 311 20.68 -2.56 47.02
N ALA A 312 19.80 -3.48 46.56
CA ALA A 312 19.72 -4.84 47.07
C ALA A 312 21.01 -5.63 46.83
N LEU A 313 21.65 -5.47 45.66
CA LEU A 313 22.92 -6.13 45.32
C LEU A 313 24.09 -5.61 46.16
N VAL A 314 24.12 -4.32 46.52
CA VAL A 314 25.11 -3.81 47.49
C VAL A 314 24.95 -4.52 48.83
N PHE A 315 23.72 -4.63 49.33
CA PHE A 315 23.43 -5.33 50.59
C PHE A 315 23.79 -6.82 50.50
N ALA A 316 23.39 -7.51 49.43
CA ALA A 316 23.69 -8.92 49.22
C ALA A 316 25.21 -9.17 49.11
N GLY A 317 25.93 -8.32 48.37
CA GLY A 317 27.39 -8.38 48.26
C GLY A 317 28.09 -8.21 49.62
N GLU A 318 27.55 -7.37 50.50
CA GLU A 318 28.05 -7.22 51.87
C GLU A 318 27.82 -8.48 52.72
N GLN A 319 26.62 -9.10 52.64
CA GLN A 319 26.33 -10.36 53.32
C GLN A 319 27.22 -11.52 52.83
N VAL A 320 27.36 -11.67 51.51
CA VAL A 320 28.20 -12.70 50.91
C VAL A 320 29.66 -12.51 51.29
N TYR A 321 30.17 -11.27 51.27
CA TYR A 321 31.54 -10.97 51.70
C TYR A 321 31.78 -11.35 53.18
N ASN A 322 30.83 -11.03 54.06
CA ASN A 322 30.92 -11.33 55.50
C ASN A 322 30.83 -12.84 55.79
N GLN A 323 30.10 -13.62 54.97
CA GLN A 323 30.06 -15.08 55.08
C GLN A 323 31.29 -15.74 54.45
N TYR A 324 31.78 -15.25 53.32
CA TYR A 324 32.96 -15.76 52.63
C TYR A 324 34.23 -15.58 53.46
N THR A 325 34.39 -14.42 54.12
CA THR A 325 35.53 -14.16 55.03
C THR A 325 35.49 -15.00 56.31
N ARG A 326 34.35 -15.61 56.68
CA ARG A 326 34.25 -16.59 57.77
C ARG A 326 34.67 -18.01 57.39
N LEU A 327 34.70 -18.35 56.09
CA LEU A 327 34.83 -19.73 55.61
C LEU A 327 36.18 -20.06 54.94
N VAL A 328 37.02 -19.06 54.62
CA VAL A 328 38.27 -19.31 53.89
C VAL A 328 39.47 -18.67 54.59
N SER A 329 40.23 -19.49 55.34
CA SER A 329 41.68 -19.33 55.41
C SER A 329 42.29 -20.16 54.28
N GLU A 330 43.07 -19.46 53.46
CA GLU A 330 43.89 -19.96 52.35
C GLU A 330 43.21 -20.52 51.08
N LYS A 331 43.71 -19.97 49.96
CA LYS A 331 43.50 -20.27 48.53
C LYS A 331 42.27 -19.69 47.85
N ASN A 332 42.55 -18.63 47.08
CA ASN A 332 41.70 -18.14 46.00
C ASN A 332 41.58 -19.21 44.90
N HIS A 333 40.45 -19.89 44.85
CA HIS A 333 40.07 -20.69 43.68
C HIS A 333 39.21 -19.86 42.75
N ALA A 334 39.62 -19.77 41.49
CA ALA A 334 38.84 -19.20 40.42
C ALA A 334 37.79 -20.23 39.98
N ILE A 335 36.51 -19.90 40.16
CA ILE A 335 35.42 -20.63 39.52
C ILE A 335 35.32 -20.08 38.10
N VAL A 336 35.79 -20.87 37.13
CA VAL A 336 35.47 -20.66 35.72
C VAL A 336 34.32 -21.62 35.40
N PRO A 337 33.09 -21.15 35.17
CA PRO A 337 32.04 -22.02 34.68
C PRO A 337 32.34 -22.34 33.21
N LEU A 338 32.86 -23.55 32.99
CA LEU A 338 33.05 -24.17 31.66
C LEU A 338 32.14 -25.38 31.58
N THR A 339 30.86 -25.19 31.24
CA THR A 339 30.00 -26.30 30.80
C THR A 339 28.90 -25.82 29.86
N GLY A 340 28.84 -26.43 28.67
CA GLY A 340 27.78 -26.25 27.66
C GLY A 340 28.32 -25.84 26.29
N MET A 341 29.00 -26.75 25.59
CA MET A 341 29.62 -26.49 24.28
C MET A 341 28.86 -27.20 23.16
N SER A 342 28.32 -26.42 22.21
CA SER A 342 27.93 -26.86 20.87
C SER A 342 28.08 -25.68 19.87
N HIS A 343 28.08 -25.99 18.57
CA HIS A 343 28.83 -25.35 17.48
C HIS A 343 28.58 -23.83 17.22
N SER A 344 29.60 -23.13 16.66
CA SER A 344 29.66 -21.72 16.19
C SER A 344 30.31 -20.63 17.09
N PHE A 345 30.68 -20.89 18.36
CA PHE A 345 31.52 -19.94 19.16
C PHE A 345 33.05 -20.10 18.94
N ILE A 346 33.51 -21.27 18.46
CA ILE A 346 34.94 -21.65 18.40
C ILE A 346 35.76 -20.66 17.55
N THR A 347 35.14 -19.95 16.62
CA THR A 347 35.78 -18.94 15.77
C THR A 347 35.81 -17.54 16.37
N THR A 348 35.20 -17.30 17.54
CA THR A 348 35.23 -15.96 18.18
C THR A 348 36.66 -15.45 18.45
N PRO A 349 37.60 -16.26 18.96
CA PRO A 349 39.01 -15.86 19.05
C PRO A 349 39.68 -15.56 17.71
N PHE A 350 39.22 -16.17 16.62
CA PHE A 350 39.72 -15.88 15.27
C PHE A 350 39.28 -14.47 14.84
N TRP A 351 38.01 -14.11 15.03
CA TRP A 351 37.48 -12.79 14.66
C TRP A 351 37.93 -11.63 15.56
N ILE A 352 38.24 -11.91 16.82
CA ILE A 352 38.86 -10.96 17.76
C ILE A 352 40.35 -10.75 17.44
N GLY A 353 41.01 -11.76 16.87
CA GLY A 353 42.46 -11.83 16.76
C GLY A 353 43.03 -12.80 17.82
N PRO A 354 43.62 -13.94 17.42
CA PRO A 354 44.11 -14.94 18.37
C PRO A 354 45.12 -14.39 19.38
N ILE A 355 46.01 -13.49 18.92
CA ILE A 355 47.01 -12.83 19.77
C ILE A 355 46.31 -11.90 20.77
N HIS A 356 45.34 -11.09 20.33
CA HIS A 356 44.56 -10.21 21.18
C HIS A 356 43.81 -10.98 22.27
N ALA A 357 43.21 -12.12 21.92
CA ALA A 357 42.52 -12.98 22.87
C ALA A 357 43.48 -13.56 23.93
N ILE A 358 44.62 -14.13 23.50
CA ILE A 358 45.62 -14.72 24.41
C ILE A 358 46.18 -13.65 25.37
N LEU A 359 46.58 -12.49 24.82
CA LEU A 359 47.07 -11.37 25.63
C LEU A 359 45.98 -10.82 26.55
N GLY A 360 44.74 -10.77 26.06
CA GLY A 360 43.59 -10.27 26.81
C GLY A 360 43.27 -11.10 28.05
N VAL A 361 43.32 -12.44 27.95
CA VAL A 361 43.14 -13.34 29.10
C VAL A 361 44.17 -13.08 30.18
N ILE A 362 45.44 -12.87 29.79
CA ILE A 362 46.53 -12.57 30.72
C ILE A 362 46.34 -11.18 31.35
N GLY A 363 45.95 -10.19 30.55
CA GLY A 363 45.75 -8.82 30.99
C GLY A 363 44.53 -8.60 31.88
N PHE A 364 43.48 -9.42 31.75
CA PHE A 364 42.29 -9.35 32.60
C PHE A 364 42.62 -9.37 34.10
N PHE A 365 43.58 -10.20 34.51
CA PHE A 365 44.01 -10.31 35.90
C PHE A 365 44.73 -9.06 36.43
N ARG A 366 45.13 -8.14 35.55
CA ARG A 366 45.79 -6.88 35.86
C ARG A 366 44.86 -5.68 35.98
N LEU A 367 43.59 -5.84 35.61
CA LEU A 367 42.59 -4.80 35.82
C LEU A 367 42.31 -4.60 37.31
N ASP A 368 41.94 -3.37 37.66
CA ASP A 368 41.35 -3.04 38.95
C ASP A 368 39.95 -3.66 39.08
N MET A 369 39.33 -3.58 40.27
CA MET A 369 38.02 -4.20 40.49
C MET A 369 36.95 -3.64 39.53
N LYS A 370 36.93 -2.32 39.32
CA LYS A 370 35.97 -1.67 38.42
C LYS A 370 36.20 -2.11 36.97
N GLY A 371 37.45 -2.20 36.53
CA GLY A 371 37.82 -2.72 35.21
C GLY A 371 37.47 -4.20 35.02
N LYS A 372 37.62 -5.05 36.04
CA LYS A 372 37.19 -6.45 35.98
C LYS A 372 35.68 -6.57 35.81
N CYS A 373 34.90 -5.81 36.59
CA CYS A 373 33.45 -5.76 36.43
C CYS A 373 33.05 -5.28 35.02
N PHE A 374 33.75 -4.27 34.49
CA PHE A 374 33.55 -3.78 33.13
C PHE A 374 33.80 -4.88 32.10
N ALA A 375 34.96 -5.55 32.17
CA ALA A 375 35.34 -6.61 31.24
C ALA A 375 34.37 -7.80 31.27
N VAL A 376 33.96 -8.23 32.46
CA VAL A 376 32.96 -9.30 32.63
C VAL A 376 31.61 -8.87 32.03
N THR A 377 31.18 -7.63 32.25
CA THR A 377 29.92 -7.15 31.70
C THR A 377 29.95 -7.14 30.18
N VAL A 378 30.99 -6.55 29.55
CA VAL A 378 31.12 -6.54 28.09
C VAL A 378 31.07 -7.97 27.54
N LEU A 379 31.77 -8.92 28.17
CA LEU A 379 31.76 -10.31 27.74
C LEU A 379 30.35 -10.93 27.86
N LEU A 380 29.65 -10.72 28.98
CA LEU A 380 28.30 -11.25 29.19
C LEU A 380 27.28 -10.65 28.20
N THR A 381 27.32 -9.34 27.95
CA THR A 381 26.31 -8.67 27.11
C THR A 381 26.58 -8.81 25.61
N THR A 382 27.75 -9.32 25.21
CA THR A 382 28.10 -9.53 23.80
C THR A 382 28.14 -11.00 23.41
N VAL A 383 28.67 -11.86 24.29
CA VAL A 383 28.90 -13.28 23.97
C VAL A 383 27.71 -14.14 24.40
N ALA A 384 27.04 -13.84 25.51
CA ALA A 384 25.94 -14.68 25.99
C ALA A 384 24.71 -14.69 25.06
N PRO A 385 24.24 -13.55 24.51
CA PRO A 385 23.14 -13.55 23.54
C PRO A 385 23.47 -14.37 22.28
N ALA A 386 24.69 -14.22 21.76
CA ALA A 386 25.16 -14.96 20.59
C ALA A 386 25.20 -16.48 20.84
N ILE A 387 25.59 -16.91 22.05
CA ILE A 387 25.56 -18.32 22.44
C ILE A 387 24.13 -18.85 22.55
N MET A 388 23.21 -18.05 23.11
CA MET A 388 21.81 -18.43 23.28
C MET A 388 21.10 -18.60 21.92
N GLN A 389 21.27 -17.65 21.00
CA GLN A 389 20.69 -17.73 19.65
C GLN A 389 21.23 -18.92 18.83
N ALA A 390 22.53 -19.21 18.93
CA ALA A 390 23.14 -20.38 18.26
C ALA A 390 22.57 -21.71 18.80
N SER A 391 22.15 -21.76 20.06
CA SER A 391 21.53 -22.96 20.65
C SER A 391 20.09 -23.22 20.20
N GLU A 392 19.44 -22.22 19.60
CA GLU A 392 18.04 -22.28 19.12
C GLU A 392 17.94 -22.55 17.60
N GLY A 393 19.05 -22.79 16.90
CA GLY A 393 19.05 -23.11 15.47
C GLY A 393 18.72 -21.95 14.53
N LEU A 394 18.69 -20.71 15.04
CA LEU A 394 18.44 -19.47 14.31
C LEU A 394 19.70 -18.94 13.58
N ASP A 395 20.47 -19.84 12.95
CA ASP A 395 21.75 -19.54 12.30
C ASP A 395 21.57 -18.64 11.07
N THR A 396 21.52 -17.32 11.28
CA THR A 396 21.94 -16.36 10.27
C THR A 396 23.39 -15.97 10.54
N ALA A 397 24.31 -16.51 9.72
CA ALA A 397 25.76 -16.40 9.88
C ALA A 397 26.31 -14.96 10.08
N THR A 398 25.53 -13.93 9.73
CA THR A 398 25.89 -12.51 9.87
C THR A 398 25.51 -11.88 11.22
N GLY A 399 24.56 -12.44 11.97
CA GLY A 399 24.07 -11.88 13.25
C GLY A 399 25.12 -11.97 14.36
N ALA A 400 25.73 -13.15 14.53
CA ALA A 400 26.73 -13.41 15.57
C ALA A 400 27.97 -12.49 15.47
N LEU A 401 28.41 -12.14 14.26
CA LEU A 401 29.53 -11.21 14.03
C LEU A 401 29.22 -9.78 14.47
N ARG A 402 27.96 -9.33 14.34
CA ARG A 402 27.52 -8.00 14.79
C ARG A 402 27.49 -7.93 16.32
N GLU A 403 27.11 -9.01 17.01
CA GLU A 403 26.99 -9.02 18.48
C GLU A 403 28.36 -9.05 19.18
N ILE A 404 29.32 -9.82 18.66
CA ILE A 404 30.68 -9.85 19.21
C ILE A 404 31.50 -8.58 18.90
N SER A 405 30.98 -7.66 18.10
CA SER A 405 31.72 -6.46 17.68
C SER A 405 32.13 -5.59 18.87
N TYR A 406 31.24 -5.38 19.85
CA TYR A 406 31.50 -4.53 21.02
C TYR A 406 32.65 -5.02 21.93
N LEU A 407 33.22 -6.21 21.70
CA LEU A 407 34.43 -6.66 22.40
C LEU A 407 35.62 -5.72 22.19
N TYR A 408 35.62 -4.89 21.14
CA TYR A 408 36.61 -3.82 20.96
C TYR A 408 36.67 -2.84 22.13
N LEU A 409 35.62 -2.76 22.97
CA LEU A 409 35.60 -1.87 24.13
C LEU A 409 36.67 -2.26 25.15
N ILE A 410 36.98 -3.54 25.32
CA ILE A 410 37.88 -3.99 26.38
C ILE A 410 39.08 -4.79 25.88
N ILE A 411 38.94 -5.58 24.80
CA ILE A 411 40.01 -6.50 24.36
C ILE A 411 41.33 -5.78 24.03
N PRO A 412 41.36 -4.67 23.26
CA PRO A 412 42.61 -3.97 22.99
C PRO A 412 43.29 -3.48 24.28
N VAL A 413 42.52 -3.00 25.26
CA VAL A 413 43.03 -2.54 26.55
C VAL A 413 43.65 -3.68 27.35
N VAL A 414 42.94 -4.81 27.52
CA VAL A 414 43.48 -5.95 28.28
C VAL A 414 44.65 -6.61 27.55
N ALA A 415 44.64 -6.66 26.23
CA ALA A 415 45.77 -7.18 25.46
C ALA A 415 47.05 -6.36 25.72
N VAL A 416 46.95 -5.03 25.86
CA VAL A 416 48.11 -4.19 26.24
C VAL A 416 48.64 -4.53 27.63
N LEU A 417 47.76 -4.71 28.62
CA LEU A 417 48.17 -5.09 29.98
C LEU A 417 48.85 -6.47 29.99
N GLY A 418 48.32 -7.43 29.22
CA GLY A 418 48.90 -8.75 29.05
C GLY A 418 50.29 -8.70 28.40
N LEU A 419 50.45 -7.92 27.33
CA LEU A 419 51.73 -7.71 26.66
C LEU A 419 52.77 -7.13 27.64
N TRP A 420 52.40 -6.09 28.39
CA TRP A 420 53.29 -5.47 29.37
C TRP A 420 53.74 -6.45 30.44
N TYR A 421 52.83 -7.29 30.93
CA TYR A 421 53.16 -8.34 31.90
C TYR A 421 54.12 -9.38 31.33
N ILE A 422 53.88 -9.88 30.12
CA ILE A 422 54.77 -10.85 29.45
C ILE A 422 56.16 -10.26 29.27
N ILE A 423 56.26 -9.01 28.83
CA ILE A 423 57.55 -8.33 28.67
C ILE A 423 58.30 -8.25 30.01
N GLN A 424 57.62 -7.88 31.10
CA GLN A 424 58.23 -7.84 32.43
C GLN A 424 58.67 -9.24 32.90
N PHE A 425 57.83 -10.25 32.69
CA PHE A 425 58.12 -11.64 33.03
C PHE A 425 59.36 -12.16 32.28
N VAL A 426 59.44 -11.93 30.96
CA VAL A 426 60.58 -12.33 30.12
C VAL A 426 61.86 -11.61 30.55
N LYS A 427 61.79 -10.30 30.85
CA LYS A 427 62.95 -9.54 31.38
C LYS A 427 63.49 -10.13 32.69
N ALA A 428 62.61 -10.59 33.56
CA ALA A 428 62.97 -11.10 34.88
C ALA A 428 63.48 -12.56 34.86
N LYS A 429 62.98 -13.40 33.95
CA LYS A 429 63.20 -14.86 33.98
C LYS A 429 64.08 -15.42 32.86
N VAL A 430 64.32 -14.67 31.78
CA VAL A 430 65.02 -15.19 30.58
C VAL A 430 66.39 -14.54 30.41
N LYS A 431 67.45 -15.37 30.32
CA LYS A 431 68.85 -14.94 30.23
C LYS A 431 69.19 -14.10 28.99
N ASN A 432 68.50 -14.34 27.86
CA ASN A 432 68.61 -13.55 26.62
C ASN A 432 67.31 -12.79 26.30
N SER A 433 66.75 -12.12 27.31
CA SER A 433 65.43 -11.46 27.21
C SER A 433 65.32 -10.43 26.09
N ARG A 434 66.40 -9.72 25.74
CA ARG A 434 66.40 -8.73 24.63
C ARG A 434 66.05 -9.35 23.28
N ALA A 435 66.63 -10.50 22.94
CA ALA A 435 66.36 -11.18 21.68
C ALA A 435 64.91 -11.68 21.62
N VAL A 436 64.41 -12.29 22.71
CA VAL A 436 63.04 -12.79 22.80
C VAL A 436 62.01 -11.66 22.71
N ILE A 437 62.22 -10.54 23.41
CA ILE A 437 61.34 -9.36 23.34
C ILE A 437 61.34 -8.76 21.93
N THR A 438 62.48 -8.76 21.24
CA THR A 438 62.57 -8.29 19.85
C THR A 438 61.74 -9.18 18.92
N LEU A 439 61.83 -10.51 19.07
CA LEU A 439 61.00 -11.46 18.30
C LEU A 439 59.50 -11.26 18.57
N ILE A 440 59.11 -11.04 19.84
CA ILE A 440 57.70 -10.74 20.20
C ILE A 440 57.23 -9.47 19.48
N TYR A 441 58.01 -8.39 19.51
CA TYR A 441 57.64 -7.15 18.83
C TYR A 441 57.61 -7.30 17.30
N ILE A 442 58.53 -8.04 16.69
CA ILE A 442 58.51 -8.31 15.24
C ILE A 442 57.22 -9.04 14.86
N GLY A 443 56.84 -10.10 15.58
CA GLY A 443 55.60 -10.82 15.34
C GLY A 443 54.37 -9.92 15.51
N LEU A 444 54.36 -9.11 16.57
CA LEU A 444 53.25 -8.20 16.87
C LEU A 444 53.07 -7.11 15.81
N PHE A 445 54.14 -6.39 15.46
CA PHE A 445 54.07 -5.31 14.47
C PHE A 445 53.78 -5.85 13.07
N SER A 446 54.27 -7.05 12.73
CA SER A 446 53.90 -7.71 11.47
C SER A 446 52.40 -7.98 11.43
N MET A 447 51.82 -8.52 12.51
CA MET A 447 50.38 -8.78 12.59
C MET A 447 49.53 -7.50 12.52
N ILE A 448 49.99 -6.42 13.17
CA ILE A 448 49.32 -5.11 13.14
C ILE A 448 49.28 -4.50 11.73
N ILE A 449 50.24 -4.81 10.86
CA ILE A 449 50.25 -4.32 9.47
C ILE A 449 49.49 -5.29 8.55
N VAL A 450 49.77 -6.59 8.64
CA VAL A 450 49.26 -7.59 7.69
C VAL A 450 47.73 -7.70 7.77
N THR A 451 47.17 -7.66 8.98
CA THR A 451 45.71 -7.81 9.17
C THR A 451 44.90 -6.70 8.48
N PRO A 452 45.15 -5.39 8.71
CA PRO A 452 44.43 -4.34 8.01
C PRO A 452 44.72 -4.29 6.51
N VAL A 453 45.95 -4.60 6.07
CA VAL A 453 46.28 -4.66 4.63
C VAL A 453 45.48 -5.74 3.91
N ILE A 454 45.40 -6.96 4.47
CA ILE A 454 44.61 -8.05 3.88
C ILE A 454 43.11 -7.74 3.96
N GLY A 455 42.64 -7.23 5.10
CA GLY A 455 41.22 -6.92 5.29
C GLY A 455 40.70 -5.84 4.34
N ASN A 456 41.38 -4.69 4.27
CA ASN A 456 40.96 -3.59 3.41
C ASN A 456 41.44 -3.73 1.95
N GLY A 457 42.55 -4.41 1.70
CA GLY A 457 43.12 -4.55 0.35
C GLY A 457 42.57 -5.72 -0.47
N TYR A 458 42.03 -6.75 0.18
CA TYR A 458 41.52 -7.95 -0.51
C TYR A 458 40.05 -8.23 -0.18
N TYR A 459 39.69 -8.37 1.10
CA TYR A 459 38.34 -8.81 1.48
C TYR A 459 37.26 -7.74 1.25
N LEU A 460 37.49 -6.50 1.69
CA LEU A 460 36.48 -5.44 1.54
C LEU A 460 36.15 -5.09 0.07
N PRO A 461 37.13 -4.96 -0.84
CA PRO A 461 36.85 -4.81 -2.28
C PRO A 461 35.96 -5.93 -2.82
N SER A 462 36.28 -7.19 -2.51
CA SER A 462 35.50 -8.36 -2.96
C SER A 462 34.05 -8.33 -2.45
N ILE A 463 33.81 -7.86 -1.22
CA ILE A 463 32.47 -7.77 -0.65
C ILE A 463 31.63 -6.65 -1.30
N SER A 464 32.28 -5.54 -1.66
CA SER A 464 31.62 -4.29 -2.07
C SER A 464 31.15 -4.28 -3.53
N GLY A 465 31.50 -5.32 -4.31
CA GLY A 465 31.16 -5.46 -5.73
C GLY A 465 32.38 -5.23 -6.61
N GLU A 466 32.39 -5.84 -7.80
CA GLU A 466 33.48 -5.69 -8.78
C GLU A 466 33.24 -4.48 -9.72
N ASP A 467 34.33 -3.89 -10.23
CA ASP A 467 34.28 -2.62 -10.99
C ASP A 467 33.39 -2.69 -12.22
N TYR A 468 33.51 -3.76 -13.01
CA TYR A 468 32.74 -3.93 -14.24
C TYR A 468 31.21 -4.04 -13.99
N ILE A 469 30.79 -4.44 -12.79
CA ILE A 469 29.37 -4.46 -12.40
C ILE A 469 28.89 -3.03 -12.14
N ILE A 470 29.69 -2.25 -11.40
CA ILE A 470 29.38 -0.86 -11.08
C ILE A 470 29.40 0.00 -12.34
N GLU A 471 30.39 -0.16 -13.21
CA GLU A 471 30.46 0.51 -14.51
C GLU A 471 29.22 0.17 -15.38
N GLY A 472 28.75 -1.07 -15.35
CA GLY A 472 27.51 -1.46 -16.02
C GLY A 472 26.26 -0.80 -15.42
N MET A 473 26.16 -0.71 -14.08
CA MET A 473 25.07 0.01 -13.41
C MET A 473 25.09 1.52 -13.72
N GLN A 474 26.27 2.13 -13.73
CA GLN A 474 26.46 3.54 -14.12
C GLN A 474 26.16 3.77 -15.60
N TRP A 475 26.46 2.82 -16.47
CA TRP A 475 26.04 2.89 -17.87
C TRP A 475 24.50 2.90 -17.99
N LEU A 476 23.82 2.10 -17.17
CA LEU A 476 22.34 2.07 -17.14
C LEU A 476 21.74 3.40 -16.64
N SER A 477 22.44 4.17 -15.81
CA SER A 477 21.93 5.47 -15.35
C SER A 477 21.82 6.50 -16.49
N GLY A 478 22.66 6.38 -17.52
CA GLY A 478 22.56 7.17 -18.74
C GLY A 478 21.52 6.67 -19.75
N THR A 479 20.80 5.58 -19.45
CA THR A 479 19.87 4.93 -20.38
C THR A 479 18.44 4.97 -19.85
N GLY A 480 17.49 5.46 -20.67
CA GLY A 480 16.07 5.60 -20.27
C GLY A 480 15.83 6.75 -19.28
N THR A 481 14.77 6.66 -18.45
CA THR A 481 14.41 7.72 -17.48
C THR A 481 14.61 7.28 -16.03
N PRO A 482 14.78 8.22 -15.06
CA PRO A 482 14.97 7.88 -13.65
C PRO A 482 13.78 7.16 -12.99
N ASN A 483 12.57 7.37 -13.51
CA ASN A 483 11.33 6.77 -12.99
C ASN A 483 11.17 5.29 -13.34
N GLU A 484 11.94 4.80 -14.31
CA GLU A 484 11.97 3.38 -14.66
C GLU A 484 12.62 2.56 -13.55
N LYS A 485 12.13 1.35 -13.32
CA LYS A 485 12.64 0.49 -12.26
C LYS A 485 13.63 -0.55 -12.78
N ALA A 486 14.69 -0.77 -12.02
CA ALA A 486 15.68 -1.81 -12.25
C ALA A 486 15.61 -2.87 -11.15
N VAL A 487 15.96 -4.11 -11.48
CA VAL A 487 15.93 -5.24 -10.55
C VAL A 487 17.28 -5.92 -10.50
N GLY A 488 17.90 -5.88 -9.31
CA GLY A 488 19.08 -6.66 -8.98
C GLY A 488 18.94 -7.24 -7.58
N TYR A 489 18.18 -8.33 -7.45
CA TYR A 489 17.82 -8.92 -6.15
C TYR A 489 19.07 -9.22 -5.29
N GLY A 490 19.21 -8.49 -4.19
CA GLY A 490 20.34 -8.59 -3.25
C GLY A 490 21.52 -7.65 -3.54
N TYR A 491 21.50 -6.88 -4.64
CA TYR A 491 22.40 -5.74 -4.84
C TYR A 491 21.80 -4.45 -4.31
N ARG A 492 22.25 -4.04 -3.12
CA ARG A 492 21.91 -2.74 -2.52
C ARG A 492 22.52 -1.53 -3.24
N THR A 493 23.36 -1.78 -4.24
CA THR A 493 24.03 -0.79 -5.10
C THR A 493 23.17 -0.32 -6.26
N VAL A 494 22.10 -1.04 -6.61
CA VAL A 494 21.23 -0.74 -7.76
C VAL A 494 20.72 0.70 -7.72
N PRO A 495 20.01 1.16 -6.66
CA PRO A 495 19.43 2.50 -6.70
C PRO A 495 20.50 3.60 -6.70
N VAL A 496 21.66 3.35 -6.06
CA VAL A 496 22.77 4.31 -5.97
C VAL A 496 23.45 4.55 -7.32
N TYR A 497 23.76 3.48 -8.06
CA TYR A 497 24.57 3.61 -9.28
C TYR A 497 23.76 3.63 -10.58
N THR A 498 22.54 3.09 -10.58
CA THR A 498 21.66 3.17 -11.75
C THR A 498 20.84 4.45 -11.78
N GLY A 499 20.70 5.17 -10.66
CA GLY A 499 19.78 6.31 -10.55
C GLY A 499 18.32 5.95 -10.82
N LYS A 500 18.00 4.65 -10.85
CA LYS A 500 16.67 4.08 -11.09
C LYS A 500 16.15 3.50 -9.80
N MET A 501 14.84 3.50 -9.63
CA MET A 501 14.23 2.88 -8.45
C MET A 501 14.44 1.36 -8.48
N ASP A 502 14.86 0.81 -7.35
CA ASP A 502 14.97 -0.64 -7.20
C ASP A 502 13.57 -1.22 -7.00
N ALA A 503 13.10 -2.04 -7.94
CA ALA A 503 11.76 -2.63 -7.81
C ALA A 503 11.65 -3.56 -6.59
N SER A 504 12.75 -3.98 -5.98
CA SER A 504 12.78 -4.79 -4.76
C SER A 504 12.78 -3.97 -3.45
N TYR A 505 12.94 -2.66 -3.52
CA TYR A 505 12.98 -1.77 -2.34
C TYR A 505 11.61 -1.65 -1.65
N GLY A 506 11.60 -1.66 -0.30
CA GLY A 506 10.37 -1.53 0.49
C GLY A 506 9.45 -2.75 0.51
N ARG A 507 9.90 -3.92 0.05
CA ARG A 507 9.08 -5.14 0.06
C ARG A 507 9.14 -5.86 1.39
N ALA A 508 7.99 -6.02 2.04
CA ALA A 508 7.83 -6.88 3.21
C ALA A 508 7.99 -8.37 2.86
N SER A 509 8.30 -9.19 3.86
CA SER A 509 8.18 -10.65 3.75
C SER A 509 6.70 -11.02 3.52
N GLY A 510 6.40 -11.81 2.49
CA GLY A 510 5.00 -12.10 2.12
C GLY A 510 4.82 -12.74 0.74
N THR A 511 3.58 -12.80 0.26
CA THR A 511 3.25 -13.47 -1.01
C THR A 511 3.74 -12.66 -2.21
N GLN A 512 3.79 -11.33 -2.16
CA GLN A 512 4.37 -10.50 -3.22
C GLN A 512 5.87 -10.70 -3.36
N THR A 513 6.61 -10.80 -2.25
CA THR A 513 8.03 -11.14 -2.29
C THR A 513 8.23 -12.53 -2.88
N ARG A 514 7.36 -13.50 -2.54
CA ARG A 514 7.35 -14.82 -3.17
C ARG A 514 7.04 -14.75 -4.66
N THR A 515 6.00 -14.03 -5.09
CA THR A 515 5.62 -13.85 -6.51
C THR A 515 6.75 -13.18 -7.27
N PHE A 516 7.36 -12.13 -6.72
CA PHE A 516 8.50 -11.45 -7.33
C PHE A 516 9.71 -12.38 -7.49
N ILE A 517 10.06 -13.13 -6.44
CA ILE A 517 11.13 -14.12 -6.49
C ILE A 517 10.80 -15.26 -7.47
N GLN A 518 9.53 -15.67 -7.57
CA GLN A 518 9.07 -16.67 -8.55
C GLN A 518 9.20 -16.16 -9.99
N LEU A 519 8.78 -14.91 -10.26
CA LEU A 519 8.93 -14.29 -11.57
C LEU A 519 10.40 -14.15 -11.93
N LEU A 520 11.26 -13.70 -11.01
CA LEU A 520 12.69 -13.65 -11.23
C LEU A 520 13.28 -15.03 -11.49
N ASN A 521 12.93 -16.04 -10.69
CA ASN A 521 13.35 -17.42 -10.95
C ASN A 521 12.92 -17.89 -12.36
N GLY A 522 11.70 -17.59 -12.78
CA GLY A 522 11.24 -17.88 -14.13
C GLY A 522 12.05 -17.15 -15.21
N ILE A 523 12.39 -15.88 -14.99
CA ILE A 523 13.23 -15.10 -15.92
C ILE A 523 14.64 -15.69 -16.05
N TYR A 524 15.27 -16.08 -14.94
CA TYR A 524 16.64 -16.59 -14.97
C TYR A 524 16.76 -18.06 -15.39
N PHE A 525 15.78 -18.91 -15.06
CA PHE A 525 15.91 -20.37 -15.16
C PHE A 525 14.89 -21.05 -16.08
N GLU A 526 13.94 -20.32 -16.67
CA GLU A 526 12.97 -20.86 -17.63
C GLU A 526 13.14 -20.22 -19.02
N LYS A 527 13.25 -21.06 -20.06
CA LYS A 527 13.51 -20.63 -21.45
C LYS A 527 12.32 -19.92 -22.10
N THR A 528 11.11 -20.18 -21.59
CA THR A 528 9.85 -19.74 -22.17
C THR A 528 8.91 -19.28 -21.06
N GLY A 529 8.07 -18.30 -21.37
CA GLY A 529 7.03 -17.80 -20.47
C GLY A 529 6.94 -16.28 -20.56
N ASN A 530 5.99 -15.72 -19.81
CA ASN A 530 5.65 -14.30 -19.85
C ASN A 530 6.18 -13.52 -18.63
N GLN A 531 7.08 -14.12 -17.85
CA GLN A 531 7.46 -13.64 -16.53
C GLN A 531 8.09 -12.24 -16.56
N ALA A 532 8.84 -11.86 -17.61
CA ALA A 532 9.39 -10.51 -17.72
C ALA A 532 8.29 -9.46 -17.92
N GLY A 533 7.29 -9.76 -18.75
CA GLY A 533 6.12 -8.91 -18.93
C GLY A 533 5.24 -8.84 -17.68
N ASP A 534 5.12 -9.94 -16.94
CA ASP A 534 4.41 -9.96 -15.64
C ASP A 534 5.14 -9.13 -14.60
N LEU A 535 6.47 -9.18 -14.58
CA LEU A 535 7.31 -8.37 -13.70
C LEU A 535 7.15 -6.88 -14.03
N TYR A 536 7.10 -6.52 -15.31
CA TYR A 536 6.87 -5.15 -15.75
C TYR A 536 5.44 -4.65 -15.41
N SER A 537 4.39 -5.40 -15.79
CA SER A 537 2.99 -4.98 -15.57
C SER A 537 2.63 -4.82 -14.10
N LEU A 538 3.06 -5.77 -13.25
CA LEU A 538 2.74 -5.79 -11.82
C LEU A 538 3.66 -4.91 -10.98
N PHE A 539 4.95 -4.78 -11.33
CA PHE A 539 5.95 -4.11 -10.48
C PHE A 539 6.65 -2.92 -11.14
N GLY A 540 6.41 -2.65 -12.42
CA GLY A 540 7.05 -1.56 -13.18
C GLY A 540 8.52 -1.80 -13.50
N ALA A 541 9.02 -3.03 -13.31
CA ALA A 541 10.42 -3.39 -13.51
C ALA A 541 10.75 -3.51 -15.01
N LYS A 542 11.46 -2.51 -15.55
CA LYS A 542 11.88 -2.49 -16.95
C LYS A 542 13.23 -3.18 -17.18
N TYR A 543 14.14 -3.09 -16.22
CA TYR A 543 15.49 -3.63 -16.34
C TYR A 543 15.73 -4.78 -15.36
N VAL A 544 16.29 -5.88 -15.84
CA VAL A 544 16.71 -7.02 -15.03
C VAL A 544 18.22 -7.16 -15.14
N LEU A 545 18.91 -7.14 -14.00
CA LEU A 545 20.36 -7.30 -13.91
C LEU A 545 20.70 -8.77 -13.70
N ILE A 546 21.83 -9.26 -14.20
CA ILE A 546 22.35 -10.59 -13.90
C ILE A 546 23.84 -10.55 -13.55
N SER A 547 24.27 -11.39 -12.63
CA SER A 547 25.66 -11.76 -12.32
C SER A 547 25.66 -13.10 -11.60
N ASP A 548 26.83 -13.75 -11.48
CA ASP A 548 26.94 -15.01 -10.72
C ASP A 548 26.45 -14.85 -9.28
N LYS A 549 26.72 -13.69 -8.67
CA LYS A 549 26.28 -13.34 -7.31
C LYS A 549 24.75 -13.18 -7.22
N LEU A 550 24.09 -12.60 -8.23
CA LEU A 550 22.63 -12.46 -8.25
C LEU A 550 21.93 -13.80 -8.37
N VAL A 551 22.46 -14.68 -9.22
CA VAL A 551 21.94 -16.04 -9.43
C VAL A 551 22.02 -16.84 -8.13
N GLN A 552 23.15 -16.74 -7.40
CA GLN A 552 23.32 -17.39 -6.09
C GLN A 552 22.30 -16.93 -5.04
N ASN A 553 21.86 -15.66 -5.06
CA ASN A 553 20.87 -15.15 -4.10
C ASN A 553 19.48 -15.79 -4.26
N LEU A 554 19.17 -16.37 -5.41
CA LEU A 554 17.87 -17.01 -5.69
C LEU A 554 17.82 -18.48 -5.23
N ASN A 555 18.94 -19.02 -4.72
CA ASN A 555 19.08 -20.35 -4.13
C ASN A 555 18.52 -21.48 -5.03
N ASN A 556 18.92 -21.47 -6.31
CA ASN A 556 18.43 -22.38 -7.33
C ASN A 556 19.62 -23.02 -8.08
N GLU A 557 19.61 -24.36 -8.20
CA GLU A 557 20.70 -25.14 -8.81
C GLU A 557 20.55 -25.33 -10.34
N LYS A 558 19.49 -24.78 -10.94
CA LYS A 558 19.24 -24.89 -12.38
C LYS A 558 20.21 -24.03 -13.20
N GLU A 559 20.45 -24.44 -14.46
CA GLU A 559 21.23 -23.67 -15.42
C GLU A 559 20.54 -22.34 -15.76
N VAL A 560 21.32 -21.26 -15.83
CA VAL A 560 20.83 -19.92 -16.21
C VAL A 560 20.55 -19.87 -17.71
N VAL A 561 19.36 -19.43 -18.10
CA VAL A 561 18.89 -19.45 -19.50
C VAL A 561 18.38 -18.10 -20.01
N ILE A 562 18.63 -17.00 -19.28
CA ILE A 562 18.13 -15.65 -19.63
C ILE A 562 18.51 -15.20 -21.05
N ASP A 563 19.71 -15.56 -21.55
CA ASP A 563 20.19 -15.22 -22.89
C ASP A 563 19.34 -15.87 -24.02
N SER A 564 18.56 -16.91 -23.69
CA SER A 564 17.71 -17.62 -24.66
C SER A 564 16.29 -17.07 -24.76
N ARG A 565 15.95 -16.09 -23.92
CA ARG A 565 14.62 -15.48 -23.86
C ARG A 565 14.41 -14.48 -25.00
N ARG A 566 13.17 -14.35 -25.45
CA ARG A 566 12.78 -13.45 -26.56
C ARG A 566 12.06 -12.18 -26.10
N ASP A 567 11.62 -12.14 -24.84
CA ASP A 567 10.92 -11.02 -24.21
C ASP A 567 11.86 -10.03 -23.51
N LEU A 568 13.17 -10.27 -23.60
CA LEU A 568 14.23 -9.47 -22.99
C LEU A 568 15.34 -9.25 -24.01
N ASP A 569 15.73 -7.98 -24.19
CA ASP A 569 16.90 -7.61 -24.97
C ASP A 569 18.10 -7.42 -24.05
N LYS A 570 19.20 -8.12 -24.34
CA LYS A 570 20.48 -7.87 -23.67
C LYS A 570 21.08 -6.58 -24.19
N ILE A 571 20.95 -5.51 -23.41
CA ILE A 571 21.41 -4.16 -23.78
C ILE A 571 22.83 -3.85 -23.29
N TYR A 572 23.33 -4.61 -22.33
CA TYR A 572 24.71 -4.49 -21.83
C TYR A 572 25.24 -5.85 -21.39
N SER A 573 26.53 -6.09 -21.61
CA SER A 573 27.23 -7.29 -21.15
C SER A 573 28.68 -6.97 -20.85
N SER A 574 29.16 -7.40 -19.69
CA SER A 574 30.57 -7.32 -19.29
C SER A 574 30.90 -8.48 -18.35
N LYS A 575 31.83 -9.36 -18.75
CA LYS A 575 32.13 -10.63 -18.05
C LYS A 575 30.85 -11.46 -17.79
N ASP A 576 30.55 -11.81 -16.54
CA ASP A 576 29.30 -12.46 -16.08
C ASP A 576 28.16 -11.46 -15.81
N PHE A 577 28.41 -10.14 -15.83
CA PHE A 577 27.37 -9.14 -15.61
C PHE A 577 26.63 -8.82 -16.91
N GLY A 578 25.30 -8.76 -16.84
CA GLY A 578 24.45 -8.39 -17.96
C GLY A 578 23.27 -7.54 -17.54
N ILE A 579 22.78 -6.71 -18.46
CA ILE A 579 21.57 -5.92 -18.28
C ILE A 579 20.61 -6.28 -19.39
N TYR A 580 19.41 -6.67 -18.99
CA TYR A 580 18.33 -7.01 -19.88
C TYR A 580 17.23 -5.96 -19.74
N ALA A 581 16.81 -5.39 -20.85
CA ALA A 581 15.64 -4.53 -20.90
C ALA A 581 14.45 -5.34 -21.38
N PHE A 582 13.31 -5.15 -20.73
CA PHE A 582 12.04 -5.64 -21.26
C PHE A 582 11.75 -4.98 -22.61
N SER A 583 11.72 -5.79 -23.66
CA SER A 583 11.59 -5.37 -25.05
C SER A 583 10.14 -5.57 -25.49
N GLN A 584 9.29 -4.56 -25.28
CA GLN A 584 7.96 -4.60 -25.87
C GLN A 584 8.05 -4.10 -27.31
N SER A 585 7.70 -4.96 -28.26
CA SER A 585 7.51 -4.56 -29.65
C SER A 585 6.29 -3.63 -29.73
N GLY A 586 6.47 -2.33 -29.47
CA GLY A 586 5.43 -1.33 -29.76
C GLY A 586 5.10 -0.25 -28.71
N ILE A 587 6.00 0.18 -27.81
CA ILE A 587 5.73 1.40 -27.01
C ILE A 587 6.60 2.57 -27.46
N HIS A 588 5.92 3.63 -27.90
CA HIS A 588 6.43 4.98 -28.03
C HIS A 588 7.05 5.43 -26.71
N ALA A 589 8.34 5.76 -26.74
CA ALA A 589 9.00 6.49 -25.67
C ALA A 589 8.18 7.74 -25.33
N ASP A 590 7.77 7.87 -24.05
CA ASP A 590 7.33 9.09 -23.36
C ASP A 590 6.83 10.23 -24.29
N SER A 591 5.93 9.93 -25.21
CA SER A 591 5.16 10.97 -25.86
C SER A 591 4.15 11.38 -24.81
N LEU A 592 4.33 12.60 -24.27
CA LEU A 592 3.31 13.39 -23.59
C LEU A 592 1.92 12.83 -23.91
N PHE A 593 1.31 12.14 -22.93
CA PHE A 593 -0.03 11.57 -23.08
C PHE A 593 -0.95 12.68 -23.60
N ASN A 594 -1.57 12.48 -24.77
CA ASN A 594 -2.67 13.33 -25.17
C ASN A 594 -3.84 13.06 -24.21
N ASP A 595 -4.42 14.13 -23.69
CA ASP A 595 -4.98 14.26 -22.34
C ASP A 595 -6.27 13.46 -22.01
N ASP A 596 -6.85 12.65 -22.92
CA ASP A 596 -8.21 12.09 -22.72
C ASP A 596 -8.42 10.61 -23.13
N GLN A 597 -7.37 9.84 -23.48
CA GLN A 597 -7.54 8.48 -24.03
C GLN A 597 -7.23 7.33 -23.06
N VAL A 598 -8.11 6.33 -23.04
CA VAL A 598 -7.90 5.03 -22.38
C VAL A 598 -6.93 4.19 -23.22
N SER A 599 -5.88 3.68 -22.59
CA SER A 599 -4.94 2.74 -23.22
C SER A 599 -5.19 1.31 -22.72
N ILE A 600 -5.21 0.34 -23.63
CA ILE A 600 -5.40 -1.09 -23.35
C ILE A 600 -4.29 -1.87 -24.05
N ASP A 601 -3.33 -2.37 -23.27
CA ASP A 601 -2.14 -3.04 -23.77
C ASP A 601 -2.03 -4.47 -23.27
N ASN A 602 -1.71 -5.40 -24.16
CA ASN A 602 -1.37 -6.76 -23.77
C ASN A 602 0.09 -6.80 -23.29
N VAL A 603 0.30 -7.14 -22.01
CA VAL A 603 1.63 -7.15 -21.38
C VAL A 603 1.83 -8.47 -20.63
N GLY A 604 2.79 -9.29 -21.04
CA GLY A 604 3.07 -10.56 -20.37
C GLY A 604 1.90 -11.55 -20.47
N SER A 605 1.40 -12.02 -19.32
CA SER A 605 0.16 -12.81 -19.17
C SER A 605 -1.05 -11.96 -18.78
N ASN A 606 -0.91 -10.64 -18.82
CA ASN A 606 -1.91 -9.69 -18.36
C ASN A 606 -2.38 -8.75 -19.49
N ILE A 607 -3.43 -8.01 -19.17
CA ILE A 607 -3.91 -6.84 -19.90
C ILE A 607 -3.74 -5.65 -18.96
N GLU A 608 -2.98 -4.65 -19.38
CA GLU A 608 -2.82 -3.40 -18.65
C GLU A 608 -3.74 -2.34 -19.26
N ILE A 609 -4.58 -1.74 -18.42
CA ILE A 609 -5.44 -0.62 -18.77
C ILE A 609 -4.98 0.60 -17.99
N ARG A 610 -4.76 1.72 -18.68
CA ARG A 610 -4.29 2.95 -18.06
C ARG A 610 -5.06 4.17 -18.56
N THR A 611 -5.44 5.01 -17.60
CA THR A 611 -6.04 6.34 -17.80
C THR A 611 -5.25 7.40 -17.02
N LYS A 612 -5.68 8.66 -17.10
CA LYS A 612 -5.14 9.75 -16.27
C LYS A 612 -5.37 9.51 -14.78
N THR A 613 -6.50 8.90 -14.42
CA THR A 613 -6.96 8.79 -13.03
C THR A 613 -6.65 7.42 -12.40
N TYR A 614 -6.64 6.34 -13.17
CA TYR A 614 -6.46 4.99 -12.64
C TYR A 614 -5.66 4.05 -13.56
N LYS A 615 -5.15 2.98 -12.96
CA LYS A 615 -4.56 1.82 -13.64
C LYS A 615 -5.26 0.54 -13.19
N VAL A 616 -5.51 -0.35 -14.14
CA VAL A 616 -6.00 -1.72 -13.89
C VAL A 616 -5.09 -2.72 -14.58
N VAL A 617 -4.80 -3.84 -13.91
CA VAL A 617 -4.15 -5.00 -14.54
C VAL A 617 -5.05 -6.21 -14.34
N MET A 618 -5.47 -6.78 -15.46
CA MET A 618 -6.33 -7.95 -15.52
C MET A 618 -5.55 -9.15 -16.02
N ASP A 619 -6.00 -10.35 -15.66
CA ASP A 619 -5.54 -11.58 -16.30
C ASP A 619 -5.92 -11.59 -17.79
N ARG A 620 -5.09 -12.20 -18.64
CA ARG A 620 -5.39 -12.27 -20.09
C ARG A 620 -6.49 -13.27 -20.41
N GLU A 621 -6.57 -14.37 -19.67
CA GLU A 621 -7.44 -15.50 -19.97
C GLU A 621 -8.75 -15.44 -19.17
N THR A 622 -8.72 -14.79 -18.00
CA THR A 622 -9.86 -14.70 -17.08
C THR A 622 -10.22 -13.25 -16.75
N PRO A 623 -11.47 -12.94 -16.35
CA PRO A 623 -11.88 -11.58 -15.97
C PRO A 623 -11.29 -11.09 -14.63
N LYS A 624 -10.31 -11.82 -14.06
CA LYS A 624 -9.72 -11.54 -12.75
C LYS A 624 -8.91 -10.26 -12.75
N ILE A 625 -9.14 -9.38 -11.78
CA ILE A 625 -8.36 -8.16 -11.56
C ILE A 625 -7.26 -8.46 -10.53
N LYS A 626 -6.01 -8.20 -10.93
CA LYS A 626 -4.79 -8.36 -10.11
C LYS A 626 -4.25 -7.01 -9.58
N TYR A 627 -4.65 -5.92 -10.21
CA TYR A 627 -4.28 -4.55 -9.84
C TYR A 627 -5.45 -3.62 -10.12
N ILE A 628 -5.81 -2.78 -9.16
CA ILE A 628 -6.67 -1.60 -9.39
C ILE A 628 -6.24 -0.51 -8.41
N GLY A 629 -6.13 0.73 -8.89
CA GLY A 629 -5.73 1.87 -8.08
C GLY A 629 -5.25 3.03 -8.96
N THR A 630 -4.42 3.91 -8.40
CA THR A 630 -3.83 5.02 -9.16
C THR A 630 -2.70 4.51 -10.05
N ASN A 631 -2.10 5.39 -10.85
CA ASN A 631 -0.93 5.04 -11.68
C ASN A 631 0.31 4.62 -10.87
N THR A 632 0.35 4.93 -9.57
CA THR A 632 1.48 4.68 -8.66
C THR A 632 1.14 3.73 -7.53
N GLN A 633 -0.13 3.59 -7.15
CA GLN A 633 -0.58 2.83 -5.98
C GLN A 633 -1.57 1.73 -6.36
N ASN A 634 -1.26 0.47 -5.99
CA ASN A 634 -2.20 -0.65 -6.09
C ASN A 634 -3.03 -0.77 -4.81
N LEU A 635 -4.34 -0.54 -4.88
CA LEU A 635 -5.23 -0.67 -3.73
C LEU A 635 -5.46 -2.14 -3.31
N LEU A 636 -5.32 -3.10 -4.24
CA LEU A 636 -5.44 -4.53 -3.91
C LEU A 636 -4.17 -5.09 -3.26
N GLN A 637 -3.00 -4.47 -3.51
CA GLN A 637 -1.69 -5.00 -3.12
C GLN A 637 -1.46 -6.47 -3.54
N GLU A 638 -1.32 -7.43 -2.60
CA GLU A 638 -1.19 -8.88 -2.87
C GLU A 638 -2.54 -9.54 -3.20
N GLY A 639 -3.60 -8.74 -3.09
CA GLY A 639 -4.98 -9.11 -3.22
C GLY A 639 -5.45 -9.31 -4.64
N THR A 640 -6.74 -9.58 -4.77
CA THR A 640 -7.39 -9.74 -6.07
C THR A 640 -8.86 -9.39 -5.95
N MET A 641 -9.44 -8.97 -7.07
CA MET A 641 -10.87 -8.85 -7.24
C MET A 641 -11.31 -9.86 -8.30
N TYR A 642 -12.31 -10.67 -7.95
CA TYR A 642 -12.85 -11.72 -8.81
C TYR A 642 -14.33 -11.94 -8.54
N ASP A 643 -15.01 -12.51 -9.53
CA ASP A 643 -16.44 -12.75 -9.49
C ASP A 643 -16.71 -14.27 -9.49
N SER A 644 -17.85 -14.66 -8.93
CA SER A 644 -18.27 -16.07 -8.84
C SER A 644 -19.78 -16.20 -8.94
N ALA A 645 -20.24 -17.36 -9.39
CA ALA A 645 -21.65 -17.70 -9.48
C ALA A 645 -21.89 -19.10 -8.93
N ARG A 646 -23.03 -19.32 -8.26
CA ARG A 646 -23.50 -20.65 -7.88
C ARG A 646 -24.87 -20.89 -8.49
N LEU A 647 -25.00 -21.99 -9.23
CA LEU A 647 -26.21 -22.35 -9.96
C LEU A 647 -26.91 -23.54 -9.29
N THR A 648 -28.23 -23.47 -9.19
CA THR A 648 -29.10 -24.58 -8.75
C THR A 648 -30.40 -24.60 -9.55
N TRP A 649 -31.09 -25.75 -9.61
CA TRP A 649 -32.35 -25.90 -10.34
C TRP A 649 -33.53 -26.15 -9.39
N LEU A 650 -34.63 -25.42 -9.60
CA LEU A 650 -35.81 -25.49 -8.73
C LEU A 650 -36.58 -26.79 -9.00
N GLY A 651 -36.51 -27.74 -8.06
CA GLY A 651 -37.14 -29.07 -8.17
C GLY A 651 -36.19 -30.24 -7.91
N ASN A 652 -34.87 -30.01 -7.91
CA ASN A 652 -33.84 -30.99 -7.58
C ASN A 652 -32.73 -30.31 -6.76
N SER A 653 -32.69 -30.53 -5.44
CA SER A 653 -31.73 -29.85 -4.55
C SER A 653 -30.30 -30.39 -4.60
N ASP A 654 -30.09 -31.53 -5.29
CA ASP A 654 -28.82 -32.24 -5.32
C ASP A 654 -27.89 -31.74 -6.44
N ASP A 655 -28.39 -30.95 -7.39
CA ASP A 655 -27.62 -30.37 -8.51
C ASP A 655 -27.23 -28.91 -8.17
N LEU A 656 -26.19 -28.74 -7.33
CA LEU A 656 -25.60 -27.45 -6.97
C LEU A 656 -24.17 -27.39 -7.47
N GLU A 657 -23.87 -26.39 -8.30
CA GLU A 657 -22.51 -26.14 -8.80
C GLU A 657 -22.08 -24.71 -8.49
N ALA A 658 -20.81 -24.55 -8.14
CA ALA A 658 -20.20 -23.26 -7.85
C ALA A 658 -19.03 -23.01 -8.80
N TYR A 659 -19.06 -21.86 -9.45
CA TYR A 659 -18.11 -21.43 -10.46
C TYR A 659 -17.37 -20.20 -9.95
N SER A 660 -16.05 -20.29 -9.95
CA SER A 660 -15.17 -19.15 -9.77
C SER A 660 -14.76 -18.67 -11.16
N PHE A 661 -15.13 -17.46 -11.56
CA PHE A 661 -14.80 -16.98 -12.91
C PHE A 661 -13.30 -16.79 -13.12
N SER A 662 -12.50 -16.85 -12.05
CA SER A 662 -11.04 -16.91 -12.13
C SER A 662 -10.49 -18.27 -12.56
N ASP A 663 -11.29 -19.32 -12.50
CA ASP A 663 -10.90 -20.70 -12.81
C ASP A 663 -11.59 -21.22 -14.09
N GLU A 664 -12.59 -20.48 -14.59
CA GLU A 664 -13.29 -20.79 -15.83
C GLU A 664 -12.54 -20.30 -17.07
N THR A 665 -12.71 -21.02 -18.18
CA THR A 665 -12.13 -20.62 -19.47
C THR A 665 -13.08 -19.70 -20.23
N PHE A 666 -12.62 -18.50 -20.59
CA PHE A 666 -13.39 -17.53 -21.37
C PHE A 666 -12.82 -17.34 -22.79
N THR A 667 -13.71 -17.12 -23.74
CA THR A 667 -13.37 -16.45 -25.01
C THR A 667 -13.37 -14.95 -24.77
N ARG A 668 -12.43 -14.21 -25.37
CA ARG A 668 -12.27 -12.77 -25.15
C ARG A 668 -12.21 -12.01 -26.46
N GLU A 669 -13.00 -10.94 -26.55
CA GLU A 669 -13.01 -9.99 -27.66
C GLU A 669 -12.74 -8.57 -27.12
N GLY A 670 -11.91 -7.78 -27.83
CA GLY A 670 -11.62 -6.39 -27.47
C GLY A 670 -12.10 -5.44 -28.57
N ILE A 671 -12.92 -4.45 -28.21
CA ILE A 671 -13.50 -3.48 -29.14
C ILE A 671 -13.36 -2.09 -28.51
N ASP A 672 -12.55 -1.22 -29.10
CA ASP A 672 -12.26 0.14 -28.60
C ASP A 672 -11.84 0.14 -27.11
N ASN A 673 -12.68 0.69 -26.23
CA ASN A 673 -12.49 0.75 -24.78
C ASN A 673 -13.20 -0.38 -24.02
N LYS A 674 -13.59 -1.47 -24.71
CA LYS A 674 -14.32 -2.60 -24.13
C LYS A 674 -13.54 -3.91 -24.19
N LEU A 675 -13.70 -4.73 -23.15
CA LEU A 675 -13.32 -6.15 -23.12
C LEU A 675 -14.54 -7.01 -22.83
N ILE A 676 -14.83 -7.95 -23.73
CA ILE A 676 -15.99 -8.83 -23.66
C ILE A 676 -15.48 -10.26 -23.45
N TYR A 677 -15.90 -10.88 -22.35
CA TYR A 677 -15.61 -12.28 -22.01
C TYR A 677 -16.87 -13.12 -22.17
N ARG A 678 -16.80 -14.26 -22.86
CA ARG A 678 -17.93 -15.20 -23.04
C ARG A 678 -17.54 -16.63 -22.72
N THR A 679 -18.38 -17.34 -21.97
CA THR A 679 -18.21 -18.78 -21.68
C THR A 679 -19.56 -19.50 -21.53
N VAL A 680 -19.51 -20.82 -21.51
CA VAL A 680 -20.65 -21.69 -21.21
C VAL A 680 -20.30 -22.55 -20.00
N LEU A 681 -21.02 -22.33 -18.90
CA LEU A 681 -20.87 -23.08 -17.66
C LEU A 681 -21.43 -24.49 -17.83
N LYS A 682 -20.75 -25.48 -17.25
CA LYS A 682 -21.09 -26.91 -17.36
C LYS A 682 -21.39 -27.54 -16.02
N ASP A 683 -22.11 -28.67 -16.01
CA ASP A 683 -22.35 -29.48 -14.82
C ASP A 683 -21.03 -29.98 -14.18
N GLY A 684 -21.08 -30.48 -12.93
CA GLY A 684 -19.88 -30.96 -12.21
C GLY A 684 -19.18 -32.17 -12.86
N ARG A 685 -19.80 -32.81 -13.86
CA ARG A 685 -19.18 -33.85 -14.69
C ARG A 685 -18.47 -33.28 -15.93
N GLY A 686 -18.72 -32.01 -16.26
CA GLY A 686 -18.19 -31.31 -17.43
C GLY A 686 -18.82 -31.74 -18.76
N ILE A 687 -20.00 -32.37 -18.72
CA ILE A 687 -20.67 -32.97 -19.88
C ILE A 687 -21.80 -32.06 -20.38
N ASP A 688 -22.69 -31.65 -19.49
CA ASP A 688 -23.91 -30.94 -19.85
C ASP A 688 -23.72 -29.42 -19.68
N ASN A 689 -24.12 -28.63 -20.69
CA ASN A 689 -24.08 -27.17 -20.62
C ASN A 689 -25.26 -26.65 -19.79
N TRP A 690 -25.00 -25.76 -18.83
CA TRP A 690 -26.00 -25.23 -17.91
C TRP A 690 -26.41 -23.79 -18.21
N SER A 691 -25.46 -22.91 -18.53
CA SER A 691 -25.74 -21.48 -18.68
C SER A 691 -24.67 -20.79 -19.52
N THR A 692 -25.08 -19.85 -20.38
CA THR A 692 -24.16 -18.90 -21.02
C THR A 692 -23.87 -17.72 -20.09
N VAL A 693 -22.60 -17.32 -20.01
CA VAL A 693 -22.15 -16.15 -19.25
C VAL A 693 -21.40 -15.18 -20.17
N THR A 694 -21.81 -13.92 -20.16
CA THR A 694 -21.10 -12.81 -20.81
C THR A 694 -20.71 -11.75 -19.78
N ILE A 695 -19.47 -11.28 -19.82
CA ILE A 695 -18.97 -10.21 -18.96
C ILE A 695 -18.38 -9.11 -19.84
N VAL A 696 -18.91 -7.90 -19.73
CA VAL A 696 -18.43 -6.73 -20.49
C VAL A 696 -17.80 -5.74 -19.54
N TYR A 697 -16.53 -5.41 -19.77
CA TYR A 697 -15.86 -4.29 -19.14
C TYR A 697 -15.82 -3.14 -20.13
N THR A 698 -16.31 -1.96 -19.73
CA THR A 698 -16.17 -0.71 -20.47
C THR A 698 -15.30 0.23 -19.63
N PHE A 699 -14.14 0.60 -20.16
CA PHE A 699 -13.18 1.48 -19.49
C PHE A 699 -13.41 2.93 -19.90
N LEU A 700 -13.72 3.79 -18.94
CA LEU A 700 -13.94 5.22 -19.13
C LEU A 700 -12.81 6.01 -18.45
N PRO A 701 -12.60 7.30 -18.77
CA PRO A 701 -11.49 8.08 -18.23
C PRO A 701 -11.41 8.11 -16.69
N GLU A 702 -12.55 8.09 -15.99
CA GLU A 702 -12.64 8.23 -14.53
C GLU A 702 -13.28 7.04 -13.80
N MET A 703 -13.88 6.09 -14.53
CA MET A 703 -14.53 4.91 -13.96
C MET A 703 -14.46 3.68 -14.88
N ILE A 704 -14.91 2.54 -14.34
CA ILE A 704 -15.05 1.28 -15.07
C ILE A 704 -16.50 0.84 -14.93
N GLU A 705 -17.17 0.59 -16.04
CA GLU A 705 -18.47 -0.07 -16.07
C GLU A 705 -18.27 -1.57 -16.32
N ARG A 706 -18.97 -2.41 -15.57
CA ARG A 706 -18.96 -3.87 -15.70
C ARG A 706 -20.38 -4.37 -15.82
N GLU A 707 -20.63 -5.21 -16.81
CA GLU A 707 -21.92 -5.86 -17.04
C GLU A 707 -21.75 -7.37 -17.00
N PHE A 708 -22.54 -8.04 -16.17
CA PHE A 708 -22.61 -9.50 -16.08
C PHE A 708 -23.96 -9.97 -16.59
N ILE A 709 -23.95 -10.85 -17.58
CA ILE A 709 -25.15 -11.43 -18.19
C ILE A 709 -25.06 -12.94 -18.01
N ILE A 710 -25.97 -13.53 -17.23
CA ILE A 710 -26.03 -14.96 -16.94
C ILE A 710 -27.38 -15.49 -17.41
N SER A 711 -27.40 -16.42 -18.39
CA SER A 711 -28.61 -16.81 -19.12
C SER A 711 -29.06 -18.24 -18.79
N ASN A 712 -30.38 -18.47 -18.72
CA ASN A 712 -30.96 -19.82 -18.65
C ASN A 712 -31.35 -20.29 -20.07
N ASP A 713 -30.35 -20.64 -20.86
CA ASP A 713 -30.46 -20.75 -22.32
C ASP A 713 -29.84 -22.03 -22.91
N GLN A 714 -29.42 -22.97 -22.07
CA GLN A 714 -28.74 -24.21 -22.50
C GLN A 714 -29.58 -25.47 -22.28
N LEU A 715 -30.28 -25.61 -21.14
CA LEU A 715 -31.03 -26.82 -20.81
C LEU A 715 -32.41 -26.85 -21.48
N SER A 716 -32.59 -27.75 -22.45
CA SER A 716 -33.90 -28.10 -23.01
C SER A 716 -34.44 -29.36 -22.34
N THR A 717 -35.28 -29.20 -21.32
CA THR A 717 -36.00 -30.32 -20.68
C THR A 717 -37.51 -30.10 -20.72
N THR A 718 -38.28 -31.18 -20.52
CA THR A 718 -39.75 -31.14 -20.49
C THR A 718 -40.32 -30.41 -19.29
N ASP A 719 -39.51 -30.18 -18.25
CA ASP A 719 -39.97 -29.77 -16.91
C ASP A 719 -39.86 -28.26 -16.64
N SER A 720 -39.44 -27.45 -17.63
CA SER A 720 -39.32 -25.99 -17.50
C SER A 720 -38.45 -25.57 -16.30
N PRO A 721 -37.16 -25.96 -16.26
CA PRO A 721 -36.36 -25.83 -15.05
C PRO A 721 -36.03 -24.34 -14.80
N ILE A 722 -36.44 -23.83 -13.64
CA ILE A 722 -36.10 -22.47 -13.19
C ILE A 722 -34.70 -22.51 -12.58
N MET A 723 -33.80 -21.70 -13.12
CA MET A 723 -32.44 -21.57 -12.61
C MET A 723 -32.41 -20.62 -11.43
N ARG A 724 -31.63 -20.93 -10.41
CA ARG A 724 -31.33 -20.07 -9.26
C ARG A 724 -29.85 -19.72 -9.30
N VAL A 725 -29.55 -18.43 -9.26
CA VAL A 725 -28.18 -17.90 -9.35
C VAL A 725 -27.87 -17.14 -8.07
N TYR A 726 -26.80 -17.54 -7.39
CA TYR A 726 -26.14 -16.70 -6.39
C TYR A 726 -24.89 -16.12 -7.03
N PHE A 727 -24.89 -14.80 -7.28
CA PHE A 727 -23.74 -14.11 -7.87
C PHE A 727 -23.01 -13.33 -6.77
N SER A 728 -21.68 -13.29 -6.85
CA SER A 728 -20.84 -12.64 -5.85
C SER A 728 -19.61 -11.99 -6.47
N THR A 729 -19.44 -10.71 -6.18
CA THR A 729 -18.19 -9.97 -6.41
C THR A 729 -17.35 -10.02 -5.13
N ASN A 730 -16.13 -10.54 -5.23
CA ASN A 730 -15.23 -10.77 -4.09
C ASN A 730 -13.98 -9.91 -4.22
N LEU A 731 -13.64 -9.23 -3.13
CA LEU A 731 -12.42 -8.46 -2.96
C LEU A 731 -11.58 -9.09 -1.84
N PHE A 732 -10.31 -9.33 -2.13
CA PHE A 732 -9.30 -9.60 -1.12
C PHE A 732 -8.31 -8.45 -1.18
N MET A 733 -8.24 -7.60 -0.15
CA MET A 733 -7.43 -6.37 -0.17
C MET A 733 -7.09 -5.89 1.26
N PRO A 734 -6.07 -5.06 1.45
CA PRO A 734 -5.80 -4.40 2.73
C PRO A 734 -6.79 -3.25 2.94
N ALA A 735 -7.86 -3.52 3.68
CA ALA A 735 -8.83 -2.51 4.09
C ALA A 735 -9.13 -2.66 5.59
N SER A 736 -9.28 -1.51 6.25
CA SER A 736 -9.59 -1.40 7.68
C SER A 736 -11.03 -0.96 7.91
N THR A 737 -11.64 -0.28 6.95
CA THR A 737 -13.02 0.20 7.05
C THR A 737 -13.77 0.02 5.73
N PHE A 738 -15.09 0.00 5.84
CA PHE A 738 -15.97 0.09 4.68
C PHE A 738 -17.21 0.90 5.00
N VAL A 739 -17.79 1.49 3.95
CA VAL A 739 -19.02 2.26 3.98
C VAL A 739 -20.02 1.61 3.04
N LEU A 740 -21.23 1.40 3.54
CA LEU A 740 -22.38 0.93 2.78
C LEU A 740 -23.43 2.04 2.74
N LYS A 741 -24.11 2.20 1.61
CA LYS A 741 -25.26 3.11 1.50
C LYS A 741 -26.50 2.40 0.99
N LYS A 742 -27.61 2.70 1.66
CA LYS A 742 -28.97 2.28 1.31
C LYS A 742 -29.86 3.52 1.29
N SER A 743 -30.26 3.95 0.10
CA SER A 743 -30.99 5.21 -0.07
C SER A 743 -30.27 6.38 0.66
N PHE A 744 -30.86 6.97 1.71
CA PHE A 744 -30.25 8.05 2.51
C PHE A 744 -29.42 7.59 3.70
N THR A 745 -29.39 6.29 3.99
CA THR A 745 -28.72 5.75 5.18
C THR A 745 -27.29 5.35 4.85
N ARG A 746 -26.32 5.99 5.51
CA ARG A 746 -24.91 5.64 5.46
C ARG A 746 -24.56 4.76 6.66
N VAL A 747 -23.94 3.61 6.41
CA VAL A 747 -23.47 2.68 7.44
C VAL A 747 -21.97 2.53 7.28
N GLU A 748 -21.21 2.97 8.27
CA GLU A 748 -19.75 2.81 8.32
C GLU A 748 -19.39 1.76 9.35
N LYS A 749 -18.43 0.89 9.01
CA LYS A 749 -17.97 -0.21 9.86
C LYS A 749 -16.47 -0.40 9.73
N ASP A 750 -15.85 -0.72 10.87
CA ASP A 750 -14.48 -1.22 10.92
C ASP A 750 -14.44 -2.73 10.64
N ILE A 751 -13.33 -3.17 10.04
CA ILE A 751 -13.03 -4.57 9.77
C ILE A 751 -12.03 -5.06 10.83
N TYR A 752 -12.47 -5.98 11.67
CA TYR A 752 -11.63 -6.61 12.67
C TYR A 752 -11.12 -7.98 12.20
N PRO A 753 -9.89 -8.38 12.59
CA PRO A 753 -9.42 -9.76 12.41
C PRO A 753 -10.38 -10.76 13.04
N SER A 754 -10.78 -11.78 12.28
CA SER A 754 -11.76 -12.78 12.71
C SER A 754 -11.50 -14.13 12.03
N GLU A 755 -11.64 -15.22 12.79
CA GLU A 755 -11.62 -16.58 12.23
C GLU A 755 -12.91 -16.85 11.44
N ASP A 756 -14.03 -16.28 11.89
CA ASP A 756 -15.35 -16.42 11.27
C ASP A 756 -15.67 -15.25 10.34
N THR A 757 -16.46 -15.53 9.30
CA THR A 757 -16.99 -14.52 8.39
C THR A 757 -18.20 -13.82 9.01
N VAL A 758 -18.21 -12.48 8.99
CA VAL A 758 -19.37 -11.69 9.41
C VAL A 758 -20.32 -11.55 8.23
N HIS A 759 -21.62 -11.73 8.48
CA HIS A 759 -22.68 -11.59 7.50
C HIS A 759 -23.56 -10.38 7.81
N LEU A 760 -23.74 -9.50 6.84
CA LEU A 760 -24.73 -8.42 6.86
C LEU A 760 -25.78 -8.73 5.80
N ASN A 761 -27.00 -8.97 6.25
CA ASN A 761 -28.14 -9.30 5.39
C ASN A 761 -29.07 -8.09 5.32
N ASP A 762 -28.76 -7.16 4.41
CA ASP A 762 -29.58 -5.99 4.09
C ASP A 762 -29.26 -5.53 2.65
N VAL A 763 -30.12 -4.69 2.09
CA VAL A 763 -30.05 -4.20 0.72
C VAL A 763 -29.19 -2.95 0.65
N TYR A 764 -28.13 -2.97 -0.17
CA TYR A 764 -27.23 -1.83 -0.37
C TYR A 764 -26.98 -1.57 -1.85
N GLU A 765 -26.76 -0.31 -2.21
CA GLU A 765 -26.59 0.14 -3.61
C GLU A 765 -25.16 0.66 -3.88
N GLU A 766 -24.52 1.23 -2.85
CA GLU A 766 -23.18 1.81 -2.94
C GLU A 766 -22.26 1.21 -1.86
N PHE A 767 -21.02 0.92 -2.25
CA PHE A 767 -19.99 0.30 -1.44
C PHE A 767 -18.69 1.09 -1.58
N TYR A 768 -18.06 1.43 -0.46
CA TYR A 768 -16.72 2.02 -0.45
C TYR A 768 -15.84 1.25 0.52
N ILE A 769 -14.75 0.66 0.03
CA ILE A 769 -13.83 -0.17 0.81
C ILE A 769 -12.46 0.52 0.83
N THR A 770 -11.93 0.81 2.02
CA THR A 770 -10.71 1.62 2.17
C THR A 770 -9.77 1.13 3.28
N GLY A 771 -8.46 1.35 3.07
CA GLY A 771 -7.40 1.21 4.07
C GLY A 771 -6.87 2.53 4.62
N GLY A 772 -7.44 3.67 4.19
CA GLY A 772 -6.99 5.03 4.52
C GLY A 772 -7.78 6.11 3.78
N ASP A 773 -7.09 7.11 3.22
CA ASP A 773 -7.73 8.24 2.51
C ASP A 773 -8.21 7.91 1.09
N SER A 774 -7.90 6.70 0.58
CA SER A 774 -8.24 6.26 -0.78
C SER A 774 -8.68 4.80 -0.79
N GLY A 775 -9.73 4.49 -1.55
CA GLY A 775 -10.35 3.17 -1.59
C GLY A 775 -10.98 2.83 -2.95
N ILE A 776 -11.68 1.71 -2.97
CA ILE A 776 -12.45 1.24 -4.14
C ILE A 776 -13.92 1.52 -3.86
N TYR A 777 -14.54 2.29 -4.75
CA TYR A 777 -15.96 2.60 -4.71
C TYR A 777 -16.70 1.78 -5.79
N ILE A 778 -17.75 1.05 -5.40
CA ILE A 778 -18.57 0.22 -6.27
C ILE A 778 -20.03 0.65 -6.13
N LYS A 779 -20.69 0.93 -7.26
CA LYS A 779 -22.13 1.24 -7.32
C LYS A 779 -22.86 0.30 -8.27
N TYR A 780 -24.01 -0.21 -7.85
CA TYR A 780 -24.87 -1.01 -8.71
C TYR A 780 -25.77 -0.10 -9.58
N GLY A 781 -26.01 -0.50 -10.83
CA GLY A 781 -26.90 0.21 -11.73
C GLY A 781 -28.36 0.13 -11.29
N ASN A 782 -29.18 1.09 -11.72
CA ASN A 782 -30.59 1.19 -11.32
C ASN A 782 -31.43 -0.03 -11.73
N THR A 783 -31.03 -0.72 -12.81
CA THR A 783 -31.68 -1.91 -13.34
C THR A 783 -30.97 -3.20 -12.93
N ALA A 784 -29.98 -3.14 -12.03
CA ALA A 784 -29.34 -4.32 -11.47
C ALA A 784 -30.06 -4.71 -10.16
N PRO A 785 -30.29 -6.01 -9.90
CA PRO A 785 -30.81 -6.43 -8.61
C PRO A 785 -29.84 -6.04 -7.49
N SER A 786 -30.36 -5.34 -6.48
CA SER A 786 -29.53 -4.85 -5.38
C SER A 786 -28.98 -6.01 -4.55
N PRO A 787 -27.68 -6.01 -4.22
CA PRO A 787 -27.06 -7.02 -3.38
C PRO A 787 -27.63 -7.01 -1.96
N GLN A 788 -27.74 -8.21 -1.40
CA GLN A 788 -28.44 -8.48 -0.13
C GLN A 788 -27.55 -9.16 0.90
N TYR A 789 -26.48 -9.82 0.44
CA TYR A 789 -25.62 -10.64 1.26
C TYR A 789 -24.21 -10.08 1.20
N ILE A 790 -23.86 -9.29 2.21
CA ILE A 790 -22.53 -8.74 2.35
C ILE A 790 -21.78 -9.57 3.37
N THR A 791 -20.61 -10.06 2.97
CA THR A 791 -19.75 -10.84 3.86
C THR A 791 -18.43 -10.14 4.02
N TYR A 792 -17.91 -10.06 5.25
CA TYR A 792 -16.57 -9.52 5.47
C TYR A 792 -15.85 -10.23 6.61
N LYS A 793 -14.53 -10.29 6.52
CA LYS A 793 -13.65 -10.67 7.64
C LYS A 793 -12.26 -10.07 7.47
N GLY A 794 -11.68 -9.61 8.57
CA GLY A 794 -10.24 -9.35 8.63
C GLY A 794 -9.48 -10.66 8.80
N SER A 795 -8.35 -10.80 8.12
CA SER A 795 -7.45 -11.94 8.29
C SER A 795 -6.77 -11.88 9.65
N THR A 796 -6.67 -13.02 10.34
CA THR A 796 -5.92 -13.17 11.59
C THR A 796 -4.42 -13.34 11.36
N ALA A 797 -4.01 -13.59 10.13
CA ALA A 797 -2.62 -13.86 9.75
C ALA A 797 -1.96 -12.70 8.97
N TYR A 798 -2.76 -11.84 8.33
CA TYR A 798 -2.31 -10.78 7.43
C TYR A 798 -3.16 -9.53 7.61
N ASN A 799 -2.62 -8.35 7.31
CA ASN A 799 -3.38 -7.09 7.31
C ASN A 799 -4.26 -6.95 6.06
N TYR A 800 -5.17 -7.89 5.85
CA TYR A 800 -6.06 -8.01 4.69
C TYR A 800 -7.49 -8.30 5.15
N CYS A 801 -8.46 -7.90 4.34
CA CYS A 801 -9.84 -8.33 4.46
C CYS A 801 -10.26 -9.17 3.26
N ALA A 802 -11.17 -10.11 3.50
CA ALA A 802 -12.02 -10.66 2.45
C ALA A 802 -13.38 -9.96 2.56
N PHE A 803 -13.85 -9.39 1.45
CA PHE A 803 -15.11 -8.68 1.35
C PHE A 803 -15.89 -9.21 0.15
N GLY A 804 -17.14 -9.63 0.35
CA GLY A 804 -17.99 -10.22 -0.67
C GLY A 804 -19.31 -9.48 -0.77
N ILE A 805 -19.70 -9.11 -1.98
CA ILE A 805 -20.97 -8.45 -2.31
C ILE A 805 -21.78 -9.41 -3.15
N SER A 806 -22.92 -9.89 -2.62
CA SER A 806 -23.64 -10.98 -3.27
C SER A 806 -25.15 -10.78 -3.30
N ASN A 807 -25.78 -11.33 -4.34
CA ASN A 807 -27.22 -11.33 -4.56
C ASN A 807 -27.70 -12.72 -4.99
N TYR A 808 -29.02 -12.92 -4.93
CA TYR A 808 -29.66 -14.19 -5.24
C TYR A 808 -30.87 -13.95 -6.13
N GLU A 809 -30.92 -14.59 -7.29
CA GLU A 809 -31.95 -14.36 -8.31
C GLU A 809 -32.45 -15.66 -8.95
N THR A 810 -33.68 -15.64 -9.47
CA THR A 810 -34.26 -16.74 -10.25
C THR A 810 -34.44 -16.37 -11.70
N ILE A 811 -34.04 -17.26 -12.62
CA ILE A 811 -34.02 -17.02 -14.06
C ILE A 811 -34.88 -18.07 -14.77
N GLN A 812 -35.91 -17.60 -15.46
CA GLN A 812 -36.83 -18.43 -16.25
C GLN A 812 -36.16 -18.93 -17.55
N PRO A 813 -36.61 -20.04 -18.15
CA PRO A 813 -36.08 -20.51 -19.43
C PRO A 813 -36.13 -19.43 -20.52
N GLY A 814 -34.98 -19.16 -21.15
CA GLY A 814 -34.78 -18.11 -22.14
C GLY A 814 -34.49 -16.72 -21.58
N ALA A 815 -34.62 -16.49 -20.26
CA ALA A 815 -34.34 -15.21 -19.62
C ALA A 815 -32.87 -15.08 -19.18
N SER A 816 -32.46 -13.87 -18.78
CA SER A 816 -31.11 -13.61 -18.27
C SER A 816 -31.11 -12.71 -17.04
N LEU A 817 -30.14 -12.94 -16.15
CA LEU A 817 -29.77 -12.03 -15.07
C LEU A 817 -28.75 -11.03 -15.62
N HIS A 818 -29.04 -9.74 -15.53
CA HIS A 818 -28.14 -8.66 -15.91
C HIS A 818 -27.76 -7.85 -14.67
N ILE A 819 -26.46 -7.77 -14.38
CA ILE A 819 -25.91 -6.97 -13.28
C ILE A 819 -24.94 -5.95 -13.86
N THR A 820 -25.25 -4.67 -13.71
CA THR A 820 -24.34 -3.57 -14.05
C THR A 820 -23.72 -3.00 -12.78
N GLN A 821 -22.41 -2.81 -12.78
CA GLN A 821 -21.63 -2.22 -11.69
C GLN A 821 -20.68 -1.15 -12.22
N TYR A 822 -20.54 -0.07 -11.48
CA TYR A 822 -19.60 1.01 -11.74
C TYR A 822 -18.52 1.01 -10.66
N ILE A 823 -17.26 1.08 -11.07
CA ILE A 823 -16.10 1.09 -10.18
C ILE A 823 -15.31 2.37 -10.39
N SER A 824 -14.95 3.03 -9.29
CA SER A 824 -14.01 4.16 -9.27
C SER A 824 -13.06 4.06 -8.09
N VAL A 825 -11.94 4.76 -8.16
CA VAL A 825 -10.88 4.77 -7.13
C VAL A 825 -10.61 6.18 -6.64
N GLY A 826 -10.19 6.31 -5.40
CA GLY A 826 -9.91 7.60 -4.76
C GLY A 826 -10.59 7.72 -3.40
N ASN A 827 -10.66 8.93 -2.86
CA ASN A 827 -11.48 9.20 -1.67
C ASN A 827 -12.98 9.02 -2.00
N GLU A 828 -13.81 8.81 -0.97
CA GLU A 828 -15.23 8.47 -1.13
C GLU A 828 -15.98 9.48 -2.04
N ASP A 829 -15.79 10.79 -1.82
CA ASP A 829 -16.51 11.85 -2.52
C ASP A 829 -16.06 12.03 -3.98
N LEU A 830 -14.77 11.84 -4.26
CA LEU A 830 -14.22 11.89 -5.62
C LEU A 830 -14.65 10.66 -6.42
N ALA A 831 -14.46 9.47 -5.86
CA ALA A 831 -14.81 8.23 -6.53
C ALA A 831 -16.31 8.14 -6.83
N LYS A 832 -17.16 8.61 -5.90
CA LYS A 832 -18.59 8.74 -6.12
C LYS A 832 -18.92 9.70 -7.27
N ARG A 833 -18.26 10.86 -7.34
CA ARG A 833 -18.53 11.86 -8.39
C ARG A 833 -18.13 11.40 -9.78
N HIS A 834 -17.00 10.70 -9.93
CA HIS A 834 -16.61 10.09 -11.21
C HIS A 834 -17.76 9.24 -11.78
N ILE A 835 -18.39 8.41 -10.94
CA ILE A 835 -19.53 7.58 -11.36
C ILE A 835 -20.77 8.41 -11.67
N LEU A 836 -21.04 9.48 -10.91
CA LEU A 836 -22.20 10.35 -11.15
C LEU A 836 -22.09 11.19 -12.42
N ASN A 837 -20.88 11.54 -12.86
CA ASN A 837 -20.67 12.35 -14.05
C ASN A 837 -20.89 11.56 -15.34
N ASP A 838 -20.36 10.35 -15.42
CA ASP A 838 -20.45 9.52 -16.62
C ASP A 838 -21.81 8.81 -16.76
N ASN A 839 -22.55 8.62 -15.66
CA ASN A 839 -23.82 7.88 -15.65
C ASN A 839 -25.08 8.77 -15.74
N ARG A 840 -24.95 9.92 -16.43
CA ARG A 840 -26.03 10.93 -16.56
C ARG A 840 -26.98 10.66 -17.72
N ILE A 841 -26.56 9.91 -18.73
CA ILE A 841 -27.33 9.71 -19.96
C ILE A 841 -27.48 8.21 -20.18
N SER A 842 -28.73 7.75 -20.33
CA SER A 842 -29.04 6.35 -20.60
C SER A 842 -30.18 6.23 -21.62
N LEU A 843 -30.18 5.16 -22.41
CA LEU A 843 -31.27 4.86 -23.33
C LEU A 843 -32.47 4.33 -22.53
N HIS A 844 -33.63 4.98 -22.68
CA HIS A 844 -34.87 4.58 -22.01
C HIS A 844 -35.57 3.50 -22.85
N PRO A 845 -36.00 2.36 -22.27
CA PRO A 845 -36.51 1.22 -23.03
C PRO A 845 -37.90 1.41 -23.64
N TYR A 846 -38.61 2.50 -23.32
CA TYR A 846 -39.99 2.74 -23.75
C TYR A 846 -40.11 3.98 -24.64
N PRO A 847 -41.02 3.98 -25.62
CA PRO A 847 -41.18 5.10 -26.54
C PRO A 847 -41.66 6.35 -25.80
N ASP A 848 -41.16 7.52 -26.23
CA ASP A 848 -41.54 8.84 -25.72
C ASP A 848 -41.46 9.03 -24.20
N GLY A 849 -40.65 8.22 -23.51
CA GLY A 849 -40.47 8.36 -22.06
C GLY A 849 -41.67 7.91 -21.22
N ILE A 850 -42.62 7.17 -21.79
CA ILE A 850 -43.79 6.67 -21.05
C ILE A 850 -43.38 5.62 -20.00
N ILE A 851 -44.27 5.41 -19.02
CA ILE A 851 -44.23 4.28 -18.08
C ILE A 851 -45.39 3.35 -18.46
N PRO A 852 -45.12 2.19 -19.09
CA PRO A 852 -46.20 1.35 -19.62
C PRO A 852 -47.04 0.72 -18.50
N LEU A 853 -48.37 0.87 -18.61
CA LEU A 853 -49.36 0.04 -17.93
C LEU A 853 -49.99 -0.89 -18.97
N ILE A 854 -49.82 -2.19 -18.79
CA ILE A 854 -50.32 -3.22 -19.70
C ILE A 854 -51.33 -4.09 -18.95
N LEU A 855 -52.53 -4.20 -19.50
CA LEU A 855 -53.59 -5.07 -18.98
C LEU A 855 -53.82 -6.23 -19.96
N CYS A 856 -53.55 -7.46 -19.49
CA CYS A 856 -53.67 -8.67 -20.29
C CYS A 856 -54.76 -9.59 -19.75
N GLY A 857 -55.68 -10.00 -20.62
CA GLY A 857 -56.74 -10.97 -20.30
C GLY A 857 -56.23 -12.40 -20.36
N TYR A 858 -56.63 -13.28 -19.43
CA TYR A 858 -56.37 -14.72 -19.51
C TYR A 858 -57.58 -15.58 -19.10
N ASP A 859 -57.66 -16.82 -19.62
CA ASP A 859 -58.69 -17.81 -19.28
C ASP A 859 -58.06 -19.15 -18.83
N TYR A 860 -58.56 -19.72 -17.74
CA TYR A 860 -58.15 -21.03 -17.19
C TYR A 860 -58.70 -22.22 -17.96
N SER A 861 -59.70 -22.04 -18.84
CA SER A 861 -60.43 -23.11 -19.51
C SER A 861 -59.61 -23.95 -20.52
N GLY A 862 -58.33 -23.61 -20.75
CA GLY A 862 -57.50 -24.27 -21.76
C GLY A 862 -57.93 -23.96 -23.20
N SER A 863 -58.89 -23.06 -23.40
CA SER A 863 -59.25 -22.55 -24.72
C SER A 863 -58.21 -21.53 -25.18
N PRO A 864 -57.67 -21.62 -26.41
CA PRO A 864 -56.74 -20.62 -26.90
C PRO A 864 -57.47 -19.28 -27.03
N LEU A 865 -57.06 -18.30 -26.23
CA LEU A 865 -57.37 -16.90 -26.51
C LEU A 865 -56.89 -16.60 -27.94
N ARG A 866 -57.74 -15.96 -28.73
CA ARG A 866 -57.41 -15.68 -30.13
C ARG A 866 -56.38 -14.56 -30.16
N HIS A 867 -55.17 -14.90 -30.62
CA HIS A 867 -54.04 -14.01 -30.81
C HIS A 867 -54.46 -12.62 -31.33
N GLY A 868 -54.12 -11.56 -30.59
CA GLY A 868 -54.26 -10.18 -31.06
C GLY A 868 -55.68 -9.61 -31.04
N ARG A 869 -56.64 -10.26 -30.36
CA ARG A 869 -57.99 -9.69 -30.23
C ARG A 869 -58.00 -8.64 -29.11
N ILE A 870 -58.38 -7.41 -29.47
CA ILE A 870 -58.70 -6.38 -28.47
C ILE A 870 -60.05 -6.75 -27.86
N GLY A 871 -60.04 -6.98 -26.55
CA GLY A 871 -61.22 -7.15 -25.74
C GLY A 871 -61.55 -5.83 -25.05
N THR A 872 -62.82 -5.63 -24.74
CA THR A 872 -63.26 -4.55 -23.85
C THR A 872 -64.06 -5.17 -22.74
N PHE A 873 -63.73 -4.84 -21.50
CA PHE A 873 -64.65 -5.06 -20.39
C PHE A 873 -65.25 -3.74 -19.96
N THR A 874 -66.47 -3.80 -19.44
CA THR A 874 -67.20 -2.61 -19.01
C THR A 874 -67.19 -2.55 -17.49
N ILE A 875 -66.69 -1.46 -16.92
CA ILE A 875 -66.76 -1.18 -15.49
C ILE A 875 -67.72 0.00 -15.28
N GLY A 876 -68.96 -0.28 -14.87
CA GLY A 876 -69.99 0.74 -14.74
C GLY A 876 -70.35 1.37 -16.10
N ALA A 877 -70.03 2.65 -16.31
CA ALA A 877 -70.23 3.36 -17.58
C ALA A 877 -68.95 3.46 -18.44
N ASN A 878 -67.80 2.99 -17.93
CA ASN A 878 -66.51 3.10 -18.60
C ASN A 878 -66.17 1.79 -19.32
N SER A 879 -65.70 1.89 -20.56
CA SER A 879 -65.13 0.75 -21.29
C SER A 879 -63.61 0.80 -21.17
N VAL A 880 -63.01 -0.27 -20.66
CA VAL A 880 -61.55 -0.40 -20.57
C VAL A 880 -61.08 -1.43 -21.59
N GLU A 881 -60.13 -1.05 -22.42
CA GLU A 881 -59.51 -1.94 -23.39
C GLU A 881 -58.46 -2.83 -22.70
N TYR A 882 -58.47 -4.10 -23.04
CA TYR A 882 -57.42 -5.05 -22.69
C TYR A 882 -57.05 -5.87 -23.92
N THR A 883 -55.84 -6.42 -23.89
CA THR A 883 -55.39 -7.31 -24.97
C THR A 883 -55.61 -8.75 -24.52
N ASP A 884 -56.39 -9.53 -25.28
CA ASP A 884 -56.29 -10.99 -25.20
C ASP A 884 -54.86 -11.33 -25.62
N VAL A 885 -54.09 -11.99 -24.74
CA VAL A 885 -52.63 -12.12 -24.87
C VAL A 885 -52.23 -12.31 -26.34
N SER A 886 -51.63 -11.28 -26.95
CA SER A 886 -51.08 -11.34 -28.31
C SER A 886 -49.72 -12.07 -28.35
N GLY A 887 -49.43 -12.85 -27.30
CA GLY A 887 -48.31 -13.76 -27.11
C GLY A 887 -48.77 -15.01 -26.34
N VAL A 888 -47.94 -16.04 -26.27
CA VAL A 888 -48.32 -17.27 -25.56
C VAL A 888 -48.15 -17.06 -24.05
N LEU A 889 -49.25 -17.02 -23.27
CA LEU A 889 -49.16 -17.09 -21.80
C LEU A 889 -48.70 -18.50 -21.42
N ARG A 890 -47.44 -18.65 -21.00
CA ARG A 890 -46.87 -19.94 -20.62
C ARG A 890 -46.70 -20.01 -19.11
N THR A 891 -47.68 -20.58 -18.43
CA THR A 891 -47.60 -20.88 -16.99
C THR A 891 -46.48 -21.88 -16.65
N ARG A 892 -45.98 -22.63 -17.65
CA ARG A 892 -44.72 -23.39 -17.67
C ARG A 892 -44.06 -23.28 -19.05
N SER A 893 -43.08 -22.39 -19.18
CA SER A 893 -42.33 -22.17 -20.43
C SER A 893 -41.09 -23.06 -20.47
N THR A 894 -40.89 -23.87 -21.52
CA THR A 894 -39.62 -24.59 -21.74
C THR A 894 -38.77 -23.81 -22.72
N LEU A 895 -37.45 -24.00 -22.72
CA LEU A 895 -36.56 -23.32 -23.64
C LEU A 895 -36.97 -23.55 -25.11
N GLU A 896 -37.25 -24.79 -25.49
CA GLU A 896 -37.79 -25.17 -26.82
C GLU A 896 -39.03 -24.37 -27.24
N LYS A 897 -39.91 -24.06 -26.28
CA LYS A 897 -41.14 -23.31 -26.54
C LYS A 897 -40.83 -21.85 -26.84
N VAL A 898 -39.90 -21.24 -26.10
CA VAL A 898 -39.46 -19.84 -26.32
C VAL A 898 -38.78 -19.70 -27.69
N VAL A 899 -37.94 -20.67 -28.07
CA VAL A 899 -37.29 -20.70 -29.38
C VAL A 899 -38.31 -20.77 -30.52
N ASN A 900 -39.27 -21.70 -30.41
CA ASN A 900 -40.33 -21.88 -31.40
C ASN A 900 -41.20 -20.62 -31.56
N ASP A 901 -41.41 -19.85 -30.47
CA ASP A 901 -42.13 -18.59 -30.54
C ASP A 901 -41.36 -17.55 -31.36
N GLY A 902 -40.04 -17.47 -31.18
CA GLY A 902 -39.15 -16.65 -32.02
C GLY A 902 -39.15 -17.06 -33.50
N GLU A 903 -39.02 -18.35 -33.80
CA GLU A 903 -39.03 -18.88 -35.18
C GLU A 903 -40.35 -18.61 -35.92
N LYS A 904 -41.47 -18.58 -35.18
CA LYS A 904 -42.80 -18.26 -35.72
C LYS A 904 -43.06 -16.77 -35.89
N GLY A 905 -42.11 -15.91 -35.52
CA GLY A 905 -42.27 -14.46 -35.56
C GLY A 905 -43.28 -13.94 -34.54
N ILE A 906 -43.45 -14.64 -33.40
CA ILE A 906 -44.26 -14.13 -32.29
C ILE A 906 -43.48 -12.99 -31.63
N PRO A 907 -44.04 -11.78 -31.51
CA PRO A 907 -43.26 -10.62 -31.11
C PRO A 907 -42.82 -10.66 -29.65
N TYR A 908 -43.63 -11.27 -28.77
CA TYR A 908 -43.32 -11.37 -27.35
C TYR A 908 -43.97 -12.58 -26.65
N THR A 909 -43.44 -12.92 -25.48
CA THR A 909 -43.92 -13.96 -24.57
C THR A 909 -43.95 -13.44 -23.13
N ILE A 910 -45.03 -13.76 -22.39
CA ILE A 910 -45.13 -13.43 -20.96
C ILE A 910 -44.74 -14.68 -20.17
N SER A 911 -43.56 -14.64 -19.53
CA SER A 911 -43.01 -15.82 -18.83
C SER A 911 -42.16 -15.52 -17.59
N ILE A 912 -41.92 -14.25 -17.26
CA ILE A 912 -41.15 -13.84 -16.08
C ILE A 912 -42.13 -13.29 -15.04
N GLY A 913 -42.40 -14.03 -13.97
CA GLY A 913 -43.25 -13.56 -12.87
C GLY A 913 -42.44 -12.74 -11.87
N VAL A 914 -42.85 -11.50 -11.61
CA VAL A 914 -42.19 -10.57 -10.70
C VAL A 914 -43.13 -10.31 -9.51
N PRO A 915 -42.77 -10.72 -8.28
CA PRO A 915 -43.61 -10.51 -7.09
C PRO A 915 -43.83 -9.01 -6.82
N PRO A 916 -44.88 -8.60 -6.10
CA PRO A 916 -45.03 -7.22 -5.66
C PRO A 916 -43.92 -6.84 -4.65
N PRO A 917 -43.55 -5.54 -4.55
CA PRO A 917 -42.60 -5.08 -3.54
C PRO A 917 -43.15 -5.31 -2.12
N TYR A 918 -42.26 -5.64 -1.19
CA TYR A 918 -42.61 -5.69 0.23
C TYR A 918 -42.88 -4.28 0.78
N ASP A 919 -43.81 -4.16 1.72
CA ASP A 919 -44.17 -2.87 2.32
C ASP A 919 -42.92 -2.13 2.85
N ASN A 920 -42.73 -0.90 2.34
CA ASN A 920 -41.60 0.02 2.59
C ASN A 920 -40.27 -0.30 1.88
N ILE A 921 -40.22 -1.30 0.99
CA ILE A 921 -39.03 -1.62 0.19
C ILE A 921 -39.43 -1.77 -1.28
N LEU A 922 -39.50 -0.63 -1.99
CA LEU A 922 -39.99 -0.54 -3.38
C LEU A 922 -39.02 -1.06 -4.46
N PHE A 923 -37.91 -1.71 -4.09
CA PHE A 923 -36.81 -2.05 -5.01
C PHE A 923 -36.32 -3.51 -4.88
N TRP A 924 -37.05 -4.36 -4.17
CA TRP A 924 -36.61 -5.70 -3.76
C TRP A 924 -37.18 -6.84 -4.59
N GLU A 925 -37.94 -6.52 -5.63
CA GLU A 925 -38.90 -7.45 -6.21
C GLU A 925 -38.55 -8.00 -7.59
N GLY A 926 -37.41 -7.59 -8.16
CA GLY A 926 -36.88 -8.08 -9.44
C GLY A 926 -37.18 -7.15 -10.62
N LEU A 927 -36.60 -7.48 -11.78
CA LEU A 927 -36.63 -6.63 -12.98
C LEU A 927 -37.98 -6.71 -13.70
N ARG A 928 -38.62 -5.56 -13.92
CA ARG A 928 -39.86 -5.45 -14.69
C ARG A 928 -39.67 -4.90 -16.10
N HIS A 929 -38.44 -4.78 -16.58
CA HIS A 929 -38.19 -4.36 -17.95
C HIS A 929 -38.20 -5.52 -18.96
N PRO A 930 -38.54 -5.27 -20.23
CA PRO A 930 -38.45 -6.27 -21.30
C PRO A 930 -37.04 -6.85 -21.46
N GLN A 931 -36.94 -8.13 -21.81
CA GLN A 931 -35.66 -8.77 -22.11
C GLN A 931 -35.71 -9.48 -23.46
N MET A 932 -34.60 -9.50 -24.21
CA MET A 932 -34.50 -10.41 -25.36
C MET A 932 -34.41 -11.85 -24.85
N ALA A 933 -35.27 -12.74 -25.35
CA ALA A 933 -35.13 -14.16 -25.05
C ALA A 933 -33.83 -14.69 -25.66
N GLN A 934 -33.05 -15.44 -24.90
CA GLN A 934 -31.76 -16.00 -25.30
C GLN A 934 -31.86 -17.49 -25.60
N TYR A 935 -31.08 -17.96 -26.56
CA TYR A 935 -30.91 -19.38 -26.87
C TYR A 935 -29.47 -19.66 -27.32
N HIS A 936 -28.76 -20.51 -26.57
CA HIS A 936 -27.35 -20.83 -26.80
C HIS A 936 -26.44 -19.60 -27.00
N GLY A 937 -26.66 -18.56 -26.20
CA GLY A 937 -25.89 -17.32 -26.19
C GLY A 937 -26.32 -16.25 -27.20
N GLU A 938 -27.34 -16.53 -28.01
CA GLU A 938 -27.83 -15.62 -29.05
C GLU A 938 -29.27 -15.15 -28.75
N PRO A 939 -29.60 -13.87 -29.02
CA PRO A 939 -30.95 -13.37 -28.89
C PRO A 939 -31.86 -14.01 -29.96
N THR A 940 -33.03 -14.45 -29.52
CA THR A 940 -34.11 -14.96 -30.39
C THR A 940 -34.91 -13.80 -30.99
N GLY A 941 -35.85 -14.11 -31.89
CA GLY A 941 -36.77 -13.12 -32.47
C GLY A 941 -37.87 -12.61 -31.53
N THR A 942 -38.03 -13.17 -30.32
CA THR A 942 -39.11 -12.82 -29.38
C THR A 942 -38.59 -12.07 -28.15
N VAL A 943 -39.39 -11.14 -27.63
CA VAL A 943 -39.13 -10.42 -26.37
C VAL A 943 -39.84 -11.12 -25.21
N LEU A 944 -39.21 -11.19 -24.04
CA LEU A 944 -39.83 -11.62 -22.80
C LEU A 944 -40.36 -10.38 -22.07
N LEU A 945 -41.68 -10.35 -21.84
CA LEU A 945 -42.31 -9.33 -21.02
C LEU A 945 -42.53 -9.88 -19.61
N PRO A 946 -42.06 -9.19 -18.56
CA PRO A 946 -42.29 -9.60 -17.19
C PRO A 946 -43.70 -9.25 -16.74
N GLU A 947 -44.37 -10.25 -16.15
CA GLU A 947 -45.64 -10.12 -15.47
C GLU A 947 -45.45 -9.56 -14.06
N SER A 948 -46.27 -8.60 -13.70
CA SER A 948 -46.41 -8.11 -12.33
C SER A 948 -47.46 -8.91 -11.58
N GLU A 949 -47.03 -9.67 -10.58
CA GLU A 949 -47.92 -10.39 -9.67
C GLU A 949 -48.57 -9.43 -8.66
N PRO A 950 -49.70 -9.81 -8.02
CA PRO A 950 -50.50 -11.03 -8.20
C PRO A 950 -51.47 -11.03 -9.41
N ARG A 951 -51.90 -12.23 -9.83
CA ARG A 951 -52.99 -12.45 -10.81
C ARG A 951 -54.36 -12.41 -10.14
N THR A 952 -55.36 -11.90 -10.85
CA THR A 952 -56.76 -11.79 -10.37
C THR A 952 -57.45 -13.10 -9.96
N ASN A 953 -56.97 -14.29 -10.36
CA ASN A 953 -57.51 -15.56 -9.84
C ASN A 953 -57.27 -15.73 -8.34
N LEU A 954 -56.35 -14.96 -7.76
CA LEU A 954 -56.13 -14.92 -6.32
C LEU A 954 -57.22 -14.14 -5.56
N LEU A 955 -58.07 -13.37 -6.25
CA LEU A 955 -59.25 -12.70 -5.67
C LEU A 955 -60.30 -13.71 -5.17
N GLU A 956 -60.43 -14.87 -5.82
CA GLU A 956 -61.30 -15.98 -5.40
C GLU A 956 -60.69 -16.85 -4.27
N GLY A 957 -59.46 -16.53 -3.81
CA GLY A 957 -58.62 -17.42 -3.02
C GLY A 957 -57.98 -16.83 -1.74
N ARG A 958 -56.68 -17.10 -1.52
CA ARG A 958 -55.94 -16.97 -0.25
C ARG A 958 -55.66 -15.53 0.25
N LYS A 959 -55.92 -14.49 -0.55
CA LYS A 959 -55.68 -13.07 -0.18
C LYS A 959 -57.00 -12.34 -0.01
N THR A 960 -57.06 -11.38 0.91
CA THR A 960 -58.20 -10.46 0.99
C THR A 960 -58.20 -9.48 -0.20
N GLN A 961 -59.37 -8.93 -0.53
CA GLN A 961 -59.54 -7.90 -1.57
C GLN A 961 -58.60 -6.70 -1.34
N GLU A 962 -58.47 -6.26 -0.09
CA GLU A 962 -57.61 -5.13 0.29
C GLU A 962 -56.12 -5.44 0.08
N GLU A 963 -55.64 -6.61 0.52
CA GLU A 963 -54.25 -7.05 0.32
C GLU A 963 -53.88 -7.17 -1.16
N PHE A 964 -54.78 -7.71 -1.99
CA PHE A 964 -54.54 -7.85 -3.43
C PHE A 964 -54.33 -6.50 -4.12
N PHE A 965 -55.23 -5.55 -3.89
CA PHE A 965 -55.13 -4.24 -4.54
C PHE A 965 -54.03 -3.36 -3.91
N ALA A 966 -53.65 -3.61 -2.65
CA ALA A 966 -52.46 -3.00 -2.06
C ALA A 966 -51.18 -3.43 -2.80
N ASP A 967 -51.04 -4.70 -3.16
CA ASP A 967 -49.89 -5.20 -3.94
C ASP A 967 -49.80 -4.51 -5.31
N TRP A 968 -50.91 -4.36 -6.03
CA TRP A 968 -50.92 -3.65 -7.32
C TRP A 968 -50.56 -2.17 -7.17
N LYS A 969 -51.00 -1.49 -6.09
CA LYS A 969 -50.56 -0.13 -5.77
C LYS A 969 -49.06 -0.08 -5.46
N ASN A 970 -48.52 -1.08 -4.77
CA ASN A 970 -47.08 -1.19 -4.49
C ASN A 970 -46.29 -1.33 -5.79
N VAL A 971 -46.74 -2.19 -6.71
CA VAL A 971 -46.15 -2.31 -8.05
C VAL A 971 -46.19 -0.97 -8.79
N ILE A 972 -47.34 -0.30 -8.85
CA ILE A 972 -47.49 1.00 -9.53
C ILE A 972 -46.49 2.03 -8.97
N ARG A 973 -46.36 2.11 -7.64
CA ARG A 973 -45.38 3.00 -7.00
C ARG A 973 -43.94 2.65 -7.38
N SER A 974 -43.59 1.36 -7.37
CA SER A 974 -42.25 0.92 -7.75
C SER A 974 -41.93 1.27 -9.21
N VAL A 975 -42.81 0.91 -10.15
CA VAL A 975 -42.55 1.17 -11.58
C VAL A 975 -42.54 2.66 -11.89
N ALA A 976 -43.32 3.47 -11.18
CA ALA A 976 -43.29 4.92 -11.30
C ALA A 976 -41.93 5.51 -10.90
N VAL A 977 -41.36 5.06 -9.78
CA VAL A 977 -40.06 5.51 -9.28
C VAL A 977 -38.91 5.04 -10.19
N ASN A 978 -39.00 3.83 -10.73
CA ASN A 978 -37.96 3.23 -11.55
C ASN A 978 -38.11 3.52 -13.07
N ALA A 979 -39.19 4.21 -13.47
CA ALA A 979 -39.59 4.38 -14.86
C ALA A 979 -39.70 3.05 -15.64
N ASP A 980 -40.25 2.02 -15.00
CA ASP A 980 -40.36 0.65 -15.54
C ASP A 980 -41.81 0.30 -15.99
N MET A 981 -42.10 -0.91 -16.44
CA MET A 981 -43.47 -1.30 -16.84
C MET A 981 -44.23 -2.09 -15.78
N ALA A 982 -45.55 -1.90 -15.72
CA ALA A 982 -46.48 -2.76 -14.99
C ALA A 982 -47.34 -3.56 -15.97
N LEU A 983 -47.19 -4.89 -15.96
CA LEU A 983 -48.03 -5.81 -16.74
C LEU A 983 -48.90 -6.64 -15.80
N PHE A 984 -50.18 -6.32 -15.73
CA PHE A 984 -51.13 -7.05 -14.88
C PHE A 984 -51.94 -8.06 -15.66
N MET A 985 -52.04 -9.28 -15.12
CA MET A 985 -52.82 -10.38 -15.68
C MET A 985 -54.18 -10.48 -14.99
N MET A 986 -55.24 -10.31 -15.77
CA MET A 986 -56.62 -10.30 -15.27
C MET A 986 -57.54 -11.31 -15.98
N ARG A 987 -58.50 -11.90 -15.25
CA ARG A 987 -59.64 -12.57 -15.88
C ARG A 987 -60.69 -11.50 -16.14
N PRO A 988 -61.19 -11.35 -17.38
CA PRO A 988 -62.21 -10.33 -17.69
C PRO A 988 -63.44 -10.42 -16.78
N GLN A 989 -63.82 -11.63 -16.37
CA GLN A 989 -64.94 -11.87 -15.45
C GLN A 989 -64.73 -11.24 -14.07
N ASP A 990 -63.49 -11.20 -13.56
CA ASP A 990 -63.18 -10.61 -12.26
C ASP A 990 -63.27 -9.09 -12.29
N ALA A 991 -62.89 -8.50 -13.43
CA ALA A 991 -62.92 -7.06 -13.62
C ALA A 991 -64.34 -6.54 -13.88
N GLU A 992 -65.23 -7.38 -14.42
CA GLU A 992 -66.65 -7.09 -14.61
C GLU A 992 -67.52 -7.42 -13.38
N ASP A 993 -66.97 -8.14 -12.40
CA ASP A 993 -67.69 -8.47 -11.17
C ASP A 993 -68.03 -7.17 -10.39
N PRO A 994 -69.31 -6.89 -10.09
CA PRO A 994 -69.71 -5.72 -9.32
C PRO A 994 -69.02 -5.59 -7.95
N ILE A 995 -68.48 -6.68 -7.39
CA ILE A 995 -67.75 -6.69 -6.11
C ILE A 995 -66.39 -5.99 -6.24
N TYR A 996 -65.68 -6.17 -7.36
CA TYR A 996 -64.30 -5.66 -7.56
C TYR A 996 -64.22 -4.50 -8.55
N ALA A 997 -65.25 -4.29 -9.36
CA ALA A 997 -65.34 -3.25 -10.40
C ALA A 997 -64.81 -1.88 -9.93
N GLN A 998 -65.25 -1.39 -8.77
CA GLN A 998 -64.81 -0.09 -8.27
C GLN A 998 -63.31 -0.04 -7.93
N ASP A 999 -62.72 -1.14 -7.45
CA ASP A 999 -61.29 -1.18 -7.12
C ASP A 999 -60.41 -1.18 -8.36
N PHE A 1000 -60.83 -1.83 -9.44
CA PHE A 1000 -60.13 -1.73 -10.73
C PHE A 1000 -60.12 -0.29 -11.26
N LEU A 1001 -61.24 0.45 -11.16
CA LEU A 1001 -61.27 1.88 -11.50
C LEU A 1001 -60.34 2.69 -10.59
N ASN A 1002 -60.31 2.37 -9.29
CA ASN A 1002 -59.42 3.03 -8.35
C ASN A 1002 -57.94 2.78 -8.67
N ILE A 1003 -57.58 1.56 -9.13
CA ILE A 1003 -56.22 1.24 -9.58
C ILE A 1003 -55.86 2.00 -10.86
N LEU A 1004 -56.75 2.08 -11.84
CA LEU A 1004 -56.49 2.81 -13.08
C LEU A 1004 -56.26 4.30 -12.80
N ALA A 1005 -57.14 4.91 -11.99
CA ALA A 1005 -56.96 6.29 -11.56
C ALA A 1005 -55.68 6.47 -10.72
N TYR A 1006 -55.31 5.47 -9.91
CA TYR A 1006 -54.05 5.48 -9.16
C TYR A 1006 -52.84 5.42 -10.10
N ALA A 1007 -52.86 4.57 -11.13
CA ALA A 1007 -51.79 4.48 -12.12
C ALA A 1007 -51.64 5.79 -12.91
N GLU A 1008 -52.75 6.40 -13.33
CA GLU A 1008 -52.75 7.70 -14.02
C GLU A 1008 -52.14 8.82 -13.16
N ASN A 1009 -52.45 8.84 -11.85
CA ASN A 1009 -51.84 9.80 -10.90
C ASN A 1009 -50.32 9.62 -10.74
N TYR A 1010 -49.75 8.50 -11.18
CA TYR A 1010 -48.32 8.21 -11.17
C TYR A 1010 -47.71 8.23 -12.59
N ASP A 1011 -48.39 8.87 -13.56
CA ASP A 1011 -47.96 9.05 -14.95
C ASP A 1011 -47.79 7.75 -15.76
N LEU A 1012 -48.48 6.66 -15.36
CA LEU A 1012 -48.51 5.43 -16.15
C LEU A 1012 -49.44 5.58 -17.35
N THR A 1013 -48.99 5.10 -18.50
CA THR A 1013 -49.73 5.14 -19.77
C THR A 1013 -50.25 3.75 -20.14
N LEU A 1014 -51.58 3.61 -20.26
CA LEU A 1014 -52.19 2.36 -20.73
C LEU A 1014 -51.78 2.09 -22.18
N ILE A 1015 -51.13 0.96 -22.43
CA ILE A 1015 -50.62 0.59 -23.76
C ILE A 1015 -50.70 -0.92 -23.99
N GLN A 1016 -50.73 -1.32 -25.26
CA GLN A 1016 -50.68 -2.72 -25.66
C GLN A 1016 -49.25 -3.27 -25.54
N PRO A 1017 -49.09 -4.57 -25.26
CA PRO A 1017 -47.76 -5.20 -25.11
C PRO A 1017 -46.95 -5.28 -26.41
N GLY A 1018 -47.61 -5.44 -27.57
CA GLY A 1018 -46.94 -5.57 -28.87
C GLY A 1018 -46.04 -4.39 -29.23
N PRO A 1019 -46.55 -3.14 -29.23
CA PRO A 1019 -45.75 -1.95 -29.47
C PRO A 1019 -44.54 -1.80 -28.54
N ILE A 1020 -44.67 -2.16 -27.26
CA ILE A 1020 -43.56 -2.12 -26.30
C ILE A 1020 -42.48 -3.15 -26.68
N ALA A 1021 -42.88 -4.37 -27.00
CA ALA A 1021 -41.95 -5.41 -27.42
C ALA A 1021 -41.24 -5.07 -28.74
N ASP A 1022 -41.97 -4.58 -29.75
CA ASP A 1022 -41.38 -4.21 -31.03
C ASP A 1022 -40.44 -3.01 -30.90
N HIS A 1023 -40.81 -2.00 -30.11
CA HIS A 1023 -39.93 -0.87 -29.81
C HIS A 1023 -38.64 -1.35 -29.12
N PHE A 1024 -38.75 -2.16 -28.06
CA PHE A 1024 -37.59 -2.69 -27.35
C PHE A 1024 -36.68 -3.54 -28.25
N ARG A 1025 -37.25 -4.34 -29.17
CA ARG A 1025 -36.49 -5.11 -30.16
C ARG A 1025 -35.70 -4.21 -31.09
N ASN A 1026 -36.33 -3.13 -31.59
CA ASN A 1026 -35.68 -2.18 -32.48
C ASN A 1026 -34.60 -1.35 -31.76
N LEU A 1027 -34.75 -1.10 -30.45
CA LEU A 1027 -33.74 -0.44 -29.63
C LEU A 1027 -32.41 -1.23 -29.55
N GLN A 1028 -32.44 -2.55 -29.73
CA GLN A 1028 -31.23 -3.38 -29.70
C GLN A 1028 -30.23 -3.04 -30.83
N GLN A 1029 -30.71 -2.35 -31.88
CA GLN A 1029 -29.91 -1.89 -33.02
C GLN A 1029 -29.72 -0.36 -33.01
N ILE A 1030 -30.01 0.31 -31.89
CA ILE A 1030 -29.69 1.72 -31.70
C ILE A 1030 -28.32 1.81 -31.01
N ALA A 1031 -27.38 2.51 -31.63
CA ALA A 1031 -26.08 2.82 -31.05
C ALA A 1031 -26.02 4.29 -30.68
N PHE A 1032 -25.47 4.64 -29.51
CA PHE A 1032 -25.26 6.03 -29.15
C PHE A 1032 -23.95 6.25 -28.39
N ASN A 1033 -23.47 7.48 -28.44
CA ASN A 1033 -22.42 8.01 -27.60
C ASN A 1033 -22.88 9.36 -27.05
N SER A 1034 -22.41 9.76 -25.88
CA SER A 1034 -22.81 11.00 -25.25
C SER A 1034 -21.68 11.70 -24.51
N SER A 1035 -21.78 13.01 -24.41
CA SER A 1035 -20.90 13.85 -23.58
C SER A 1035 -21.74 14.76 -22.70
N PHE A 1036 -21.22 15.10 -21.52
CA PHE A 1036 -21.86 15.96 -20.54
C PHE A 1036 -20.85 16.97 -20.00
N GLU A 1037 -21.20 18.25 -19.97
CA GLU A 1037 -20.36 19.32 -19.41
C GLU A 1037 -21.23 20.29 -18.60
N MET A 1038 -21.03 20.34 -17.28
CA MET A 1038 -21.78 21.14 -16.28
C MET A 1038 -23.31 21.01 -16.33
N ASP A 1039 -23.95 21.71 -17.27
CA ASP A 1039 -25.39 21.83 -17.51
C ASP A 1039 -25.75 21.68 -19.00
N GLU A 1040 -24.82 21.17 -19.81
CA GLU A 1040 -25.01 20.86 -21.22
C GLU A 1040 -24.72 19.38 -21.50
N ALA A 1041 -25.48 18.80 -22.43
CA ALA A 1041 -25.30 17.42 -22.85
C ALA A 1041 -25.48 17.27 -24.36
N ILE A 1042 -24.69 16.38 -24.95
CA ILE A 1042 -24.74 16.05 -26.37
C ILE A 1042 -24.90 14.55 -26.50
N ILE A 1043 -25.90 14.11 -27.28
CA ILE A 1043 -26.14 12.70 -27.58
C ILE A 1043 -26.00 12.52 -29.09
N SER A 1044 -25.04 11.68 -29.49
CA SER A 1044 -24.86 11.24 -30.87
C SER A 1044 -25.45 9.84 -31.01
N VAL A 1045 -26.61 9.72 -31.64
CA VAL A 1045 -27.35 8.46 -31.79
C VAL A 1045 -27.39 8.03 -33.26
N THR A 1046 -27.32 6.73 -33.51
CA THR A 1046 -27.40 6.10 -34.83
C THR A 1046 -28.39 4.94 -34.80
N ASN A 1047 -29.28 4.91 -35.80
CA ASN A 1047 -30.19 3.80 -36.02
C ASN A 1047 -29.57 2.79 -37.00
N ASN A 1048 -29.16 1.61 -36.54
CA ASN A 1048 -28.60 0.57 -37.41
C ASN A 1048 -29.67 -0.35 -38.02
N ASN A 1049 -30.95 -0.15 -37.69
CA ASN A 1049 -32.05 -0.91 -38.30
C ASN A 1049 -32.26 -0.52 -39.77
N ASP A 1050 -32.81 -1.46 -40.54
CA ASP A 1050 -33.33 -1.22 -41.90
C ASP A 1050 -34.70 -0.51 -41.89
N MET A 1051 -35.25 -0.21 -40.71
CA MET A 1051 -36.55 0.41 -40.51
C MET A 1051 -36.47 1.66 -39.63
N ARG A 1052 -37.44 2.57 -39.81
CA ARG A 1052 -37.59 3.77 -38.97
C ARG A 1052 -37.93 3.33 -37.55
N VAL A 1053 -37.30 3.98 -36.57
CA VAL A 1053 -37.60 3.78 -35.15
C VAL A 1053 -38.15 5.10 -34.60
N GLU A 1054 -39.43 5.07 -34.22
CA GLU A 1054 -40.12 6.21 -33.62
C GLU A 1054 -39.96 6.17 -32.09
N GLY A 1055 -39.86 7.35 -31.48
CA GLY A 1055 -39.87 7.50 -30.02
C GLY A 1055 -38.57 7.08 -29.31
N VAL A 1056 -37.40 7.07 -29.98
CA VAL A 1056 -36.12 6.70 -29.35
C VAL A 1056 -35.82 7.71 -28.24
N THR A 1057 -35.86 7.25 -26.99
CA THR A 1057 -35.85 8.13 -25.83
C THR A 1057 -34.59 7.96 -25.00
N PHE A 1058 -34.02 9.08 -24.55
CA PHE A 1058 -32.91 9.11 -23.59
C PHE A 1058 -33.37 9.68 -22.26
N SER A 1059 -33.00 9.01 -21.16
CA SER A 1059 -33.10 9.56 -19.82
C SER A 1059 -31.82 10.31 -19.48
N VAL A 1060 -31.95 11.63 -19.28
CA VAL A 1060 -30.84 12.56 -19.11
C VAL A 1060 -30.95 13.29 -17.77
N LYS A 1061 -30.03 12.99 -16.88
CA LYS A 1061 -29.89 13.54 -15.54
C LYS A 1061 -29.13 14.87 -15.56
N MET A 1062 -29.87 15.97 -15.54
CA MET A 1062 -29.39 17.36 -15.54
C MET A 1062 -29.43 17.97 -14.13
N PRO A 1063 -28.54 18.90 -13.77
CA PRO A 1063 -28.64 19.64 -12.52
C PRO A 1063 -29.89 20.55 -12.51
N VAL A 1064 -30.49 20.79 -11.35
CA VAL A 1064 -31.59 21.77 -11.21
C VAL A 1064 -31.06 23.18 -11.49
N LEU A 1065 -31.83 23.96 -12.26
CA LEU A 1065 -31.58 25.37 -12.53
C LEU A 1065 -32.60 26.22 -11.73
N ASP A 1066 -32.22 27.44 -11.32
CA ASP A 1066 -33.10 28.31 -10.50
C ASP A 1066 -34.47 28.59 -11.14
N GLU A 1067 -34.54 28.60 -12.48
CA GLU A 1067 -35.72 28.96 -13.27
C GLU A 1067 -36.25 27.80 -14.16
N ASP A 1068 -35.75 26.57 -13.95
CA ASP A 1068 -36.20 25.29 -14.55
C ASP A 1068 -36.66 25.35 -16.04
N ALA A 1069 -35.72 25.56 -16.97
CA ALA A 1069 -35.99 25.39 -18.39
C ALA A 1069 -34.77 24.85 -19.14
N TYR A 1070 -34.68 23.54 -19.32
CA TYR A 1070 -33.79 22.95 -20.34
C TYR A 1070 -34.51 22.91 -21.69
N VAL A 1071 -33.75 23.06 -22.77
CA VAL A 1071 -34.24 22.88 -24.14
C VAL A 1071 -33.44 21.79 -24.84
N ALA A 1072 -34.12 20.99 -25.65
CA ALA A 1072 -33.49 19.98 -26.51
C ALA A 1072 -33.57 20.42 -27.97
N GLU A 1073 -32.43 20.49 -28.67
CA GLU A 1073 -32.37 20.67 -30.12
C GLU A 1073 -32.26 19.31 -30.80
N ASN A 1074 -32.99 19.12 -31.91
CA ASN A 1074 -33.10 17.85 -32.66
C ASN A 1074 -33.70 16.65 -31.89
N GLY A 1075 -34.31 16.94 -30.73
CA GLY A 1075 -35.14 16.03 -29.94
C GLY A 1075 -36.22 16.82 -29.20
N GLU A 1076 -37.12 16.12 -28.51
CA GLU A 1076 -38.24 16.70 -27.77
C GLU A 1076 -38.24 16.18 -26.33
N ILE A 1077 -38.31 17.09 -25.35
CA ILE A 1077 -38.46 16.71 -23.94
C ILE A 1077 -39.92 16.29 -23.73
N LYS A 1078 -40.16 14.99 -23.55
CA LYS A 1078 -41.51 14.42 -23.34
C LYS A 1078 -41.94 14.43 -21.88
N ARG A 1079 -40.98 14.28 -20.97
CA ARG A 1079 -41.22 14.23 -19.53
C ARG A 1079 -40.02 14.75 -18.75
N THR A 1080 -40.28 15.39 -17.62
CA THR A 1080 -39.25 15.82 -16.66
C THR A 1080 -39.65 15.36 -15.26
N THR A 1081 -38.78 14.63 -14.59
CA THR A 1081 -38.97 14.24 -13.18
C THR A 1081 -37.91 14.92 -12.32
N ARG A 1082 -38.33 15.57 -11.23
CA ARG A 1082 -37.42 16.29 -10.32
C ARG A 1082 -37.21 15.49 -9.04
N TYR A 1083 -35.95 15.32 -8.64
CA TYR A 1083 -35.56 14.68 -7.39
C TYR A 1083 -34.45 15.48 -6.72
N LEU A 1084 -34.73 16.05 -5.54
CA LEU A 1084 -33.82 16.91 -4.77
C LEU A 1084 -33.21 18.03 -5.63
N ASP A 1085 -31.94 17.87 -6.02
CA ASP A 1085 -31.06 18.78 -6.75
C ASP A 1085 -30.83 18.37 -8.22
N GLN A 1086 -31.57 17.36 -8.72
CA GLN A 1086 -31.43 16.83 -10.07
C GLN A 1086 -32.78 16.75 -10.82
N ASN A 1087 -32.75 17.13 -12.10
CA ASN A 1087 -33.83 16.97 -13.07
C ASN A 1087 -33.48 15.80 -14.01
N THR A 1088 -34.36 14.80 -14.14
CA THR A 1088 -34.23 13.76 -15.18
C THR A 1088 -35.16 14.11 -16.33
N LEU A 1089 -34.60 14.37 -17.49
CA LEU A 1089 -35.30 14.71 -18.74
C LEU A 1089 -35.43 13.45 -19.61
N TYR A 1090 -36.61 13.17 -20.13
CA TYR A 1090 -36.87 12.11 -21.10
C TYR A 1090 -36.97 12.74 -22.48
N ILE A 1091 -35.94 12.55 -23.29
CA ILE A 1091 -35.75 13.25 -24.56
C ILE A 1091 -35.94 12.25 -25.70
N SER A 1092 -37.01 12.44 -26.47
CA SER A 1092 -37.41 11.57 -27.56
C SER A 1092 -36.98 12.14 -28.92
N ALA A 1093 -36.55 11.27 -29.83
CA ALA A 1093 -36.28 11.61 -31.22
C ALA A 1093 -36.61 10.44 -32.15
N ASP A 1094 -37.23 10.75 -33.28
CA ASP A 1094 -37.40 9.77 -34.35
C ASP A 1094 -36.13 9.66 -35.20
N LEU A 1095 -35.82 8.43 -35.62
CA LEU A 1095 -34.65 8.08 -36.44
C LEU A 1095 -35.06 7.29 -37.67
N GLU A 1096 -34.74 7.81 -38.86
CA GLU A 1096 -34.85 7.10 -40.12
C GLU A 1096 -33.85 5.92 -40.22
N PRO A 1097 -34.04 4.94 -41.11
CA PRO A 1097 -33.09 3.84 -41.31
C PRO A 1097 -31.66 4.35 -41.57
N HIS A 1098 -30.66 3.79 -40.88
CA HIS A 1098 -29.24 4.16 -40.98
C HIS A 1098 -28.91 5.63 -40.67
N GLN A 1099 -29.83 6.39 -40.08
CA GLN A 1099 -29.61 7.80 -39.75
C GLN A 1099 -28.77 7.94 -38.48
N SER A 1100 -27.77 8.81 -38.52
CA SER A 1100 -27.12 9.37 -37.34
C SER A 1100 -27.64 10.79 -37.05
N LYS A 1101 -27.92 11.09 -35.78
CA LYS A 1101 -28.47 12.37 -35.31
C LYS A 1101 -27.72 12.84 -34.06
N LYS A 1102 -27.52 14.14 -33.92
CA LYS A 1102 -26.98 14.77 -32.70
C LYS A 1102 -28.06 15.58 -32.01
N ILE A 1103 -28.32 15.26 -30.75
CA ILE A 1103 -29.27 15.93 -29.87
C ILE A 1103 -28.47 16.79 -28.90
N PHE A 1104 -28.81 18.07 -28.78
CA PHE A 1104 -28.16 19.01 -27.87
C PHE A 1104 -29.13 19.41 -26.77
N ILE A 1105 -28.66 19.42 -25.54
CA ILE A 1105 -29.46 19.68 -24.35
C ILE A 1105 -28.74 20.78 -23.59
N ARG A 1106 -29.40 21.91 -23.38
CA ARG A 1106 -28.78 23.09 -22.78
C ARG A 1106 -29.78 23.94 -22.01
N PRO A 1107 -29.32 24.84 -21.12
CA PRO A 1107 -30.20 25.80 -20.48
C PRO A 1107 -30.95 26.64 -21.54
N GLY A 1108 -32.25 26.83 -21.36
CA GLY A 1108 -33.11 27.67 -22.20
C GLY A 1108 -32.94 29.17 -21.94
N LEU A 1109 -32.18 29.52 -20.90
CA LEU A 1109 -31.87 30.90 -20.49
C LEU A 1109 -30.36 31.16 -20.59
N ALA A 1110 -29.99 32.43 -20.71
CA ALA A 1110 -28.58 32.83 -20.72
C ALA A 1110 -27.94 32.58 -19.34
N LYS A 1111 -26.72 32.01 -19.34
CA LYS A 1111 -25.95 31.73 -18.13
C LYS A 1111 -25.60 33.03 -17.37
N LYS A 1112 -25.75 33.01 -16.04
CA LYS A 1112 -25.37 34.10 -15.12
C LYS A 1112 -23.84 34.15 -14.96
N GLN A 1113 -23.29 35.28 -14.50
CA GLN A 1113 -21.85 35.42 -14.20
C GLN A 1113 -21.55 35.05 -12.75
N LEU A 1114 -20.43 34.37 -12.52
CA LEU A 1114 -19.86 34.15 -11.20
C LEU A 1114 -19.05 35.37 -10.76
N SER A 1115 -18.93 35.53 -9.44
CA SER A 1115 -17.99 36.45 -8.79
C SER A 1115 -17.21 35.64 -7.76
N VAL A 1116 -15.92 35.41 -8.05
CA VAL A 1116 -15.01 34.67 -7.17
C VAL A 1116 -14.13 35.64 -6.39
N GLU A 1117 -14.27 35.64 -5.07
CA GLU A 1117 -13.44 36.44 -4.17
C GLU A 1117 -12.27 35.59 -3.65
N ILE A 1118 -11.07 35.90 -4.13
CA ILE A 1118 -9.81 35.31 -3.67
C ILE A 1118 -9.10 36.32 -2.75
N PRO A 1119 -8.49 35.88 -1.63
CA PRO A 1119 -7.67 36.77 -0.81
C PRO A 1119 -6.55 37.41 -1.63
N ALA A 1120 -6.38 38.74 -1.54
CA ALA A 1120 -5.44 39.49 -2.38
C ALA A 1120 -3.95 39.08 -2.24
N SER A 1121 -3.60 38.33 -1.20
CA SER A 1121 -2.25 37.76 -1.01
C SER A 1121 -2.36 36.49 -0.16
N PRO A 1122 -2.82 35.37 -0.74
CA PRO A 1122 -2.96 34.13 -0.02
C PRO A 1122 -1.57 33.61 0.37
N ARG A 1123 -1.48 33.06 1.58
CA ARG A 1123 -0.24 32.49 2.12
C ARG A 1123 -0.42 30.99 2.25
N GLU A 1124 0.70 30.29 2.15
CA GLU A 1124 0.78 28.86 2.41
C GLU A 1124 0.04 28.51 3.71
N GLY A 1125 -0.97 27.66 3.59
CA GLY A 1125 -1.95 27.47 4.65
C GLY A 1125 -3.38 27.32 4.14
N THR A 1126 -4.34 27.39 5.07
CA THR A 1126 -5.76 27.37 4.73
C THR A 1126 -6.17 28.69 4.08
N VAL A 1127 -6.51 28.64 2.80
CA VAL A 1127 -7.05 29.75 2.01
C VAL A 1127 -8.56 29.57 1.90
N MET A 1128 -9.30 30.66 2.13
CA MET A 1128 -10.75 30.69 1.96
C MET A 1128 -11.09 31.40 0.66
N ILE A 1129 -11.86 30.73 -0.21
CA ILE A 1129 -12.41 31.31 -1.43
C ILE A 1129 -13.92 31.46 -1.23
N VAL A 1130 -14.48 32.59 -1.67
CA VAL A 1130 -15.91 32.87 -1.59
C VAL A 1130 -16.47 33.01 -3.01
N VAL A 1131 -17.58 32.33 -3.30
CA VAL A 1131 -18.24 32.37 -4.60
C VAL A 1131 -19.64 32.96 -4.45
N ARG A 1132 -19.91 33.99 -5.25
CA ARG A 1132 -21.18 34.73 -5.28
C ARG A 1132 -21.71 34.84 -6.71
N ASP A 1133 -22.98 35.19 -6.85
CA ASP A 1133 -23.48 35.75 -8.11
C ASP A 1133 -23.13 37.24 -8.27
N LYS A 1134 -23.50 37.81 -9.41
CA LYS A 1134 -23.24 39.21 -9.74
C LYS A 1134 -24.04 40.19 -8.87
N GLU A 1135 -25.12 39.72 -8.27
CA GLU A 1135 -25.99 40.45 -7.35
C GLU A 1135 -25.46 40.41 -5.90
N GLY A 1136 -24.44 39.57 -5.62
CA GLY A 1136 -23.73 39.46 -4.34
C GLY A 1136 -24.25 38.33 -3.44
N GLU A 1137 -25.21 37.53 -3.90
CA GLU A 1137 -25.77 36.41 -3.16
C GLU A 1137 -24.78 35.23 -3.13
N PRO A 1138 -24.57 34.59 -1.96
CA PRO A 1138 -23.65 33.47 -1.82
C PRO A 1138 -24.14 32.24 -2.58
N LEU A 1139 -23.24 31.60 -3.32
CA LEU A 1139 -23.57 30.40 -4.11
C LEU A 1139 -23.18 29.13 -3.36
N ASN A 1140 -24.20 28.46 -2.82
CA ASN A 1140 -24.05 27.12 -2.26
C ASN A 1140 -23.80 26.08 -3.38
N ASN A 1141 -23.01 25.06 -3.08
CA ASN A 1141 -22.70 23.96 -3.99
C ASN A 1141 -22.07 24.39 -5.33
N ALA A 1142 -21.31 25.49 -5.35
CA ALA A 1142 -20.42 25.82 -6.45
C ALA A 1142 -19.18 24.94 -6.38
N GLN A 1143 -18.81 24.33 -7.50
CA GLN A 1143 -17.64 23.48 -7.61
C GLN A 1143 -16.42 24.35 -7.87
N ILE A 1144 -15.35 24.08 -7.12
CA ILE A 1144 -14.07 24.75 -7.24
C ILE A 1144 -13.02 23.68 -7.49
N MET A 1145 -12.38 23.72 -8.65
CA MET A 1145 -11.25 22.87 -9.01
C MET A 1145 -9.97 23.66 -8.81
N ILE A 1146 -9.07 23.16 -7.95
CA ILE A 1146 -7.70 23.68 -7.83
C ILE A 1146 -6.70 22.58 -8.13
N ASP A 1147 -5.88 22.75 -9.18
CA ASP A 1147 -4.88 21.76 -9.64
C ASP A 1147 -5.47 20.35 -9.82
N GLY A 1148 -6.69 20.26 -10.33
CA GLY A 1148 -7.41 18.99 -10.48
C GLY A 1148 -8.07 18.47 -9.19
N THR A 1149 -7.92 19.17 -8.05
CA THR A 1149 -8.57 18.82 -6.78
C THR A 1149 -9.90 19.57 -6.63
N PRO A 1150 -11.03 18.86 -6.54
CA PRO A 1150 -12.36 19.46 -6.41
C PRO A 1150 -12.71 19.79 -4.95
N TYR A 1151 -13.37 20.94 -4.78
CA TYR A 1151 -14.00 21.38 -3.56
C TYR A 1151 -15.40 21.92 -3.86
N ILE A 1152 -16.24 22.03 -2.82
CA ILE A 1152 -17.63 22.49 -2.93
C ILE A 1152 -17.85 23.60 -1.90
N THR A 1153 -18.47 24.70 -2.32
CA THR A 1153 -18.85 25.78 -1.40
C THR A 1153 -20.00 25.36 -0.48
N ASN A 1154 -19.97 25.84 0.76
CA ASN A 1154 -21.06 25.65 1.72
C ASN A 1154 -22.23 26.64 1.48
N GLU A 1155 -23.23 26.61 2.36
CA GLU A 1155 -24.41 27.50 2.32
C GLU A 1155 -24.11 29.00 2.31
N TYR A 1156 -22.88 29.40 2.68
CA TYR A 1156 -22.42 30.78 2.68
C TYR A 1156 -21.56 31.13 1.45
N GLY A 1157 -21.46 30.23 0.47
CA GLY A 1157 -20.61 30.40 -0.71
C GLY A 1157 -19.12 30.22 -0.40
N ASN A 1158 -18.77 29.71 0.79
CA ASN A 1158 -17.38 29.64 1.25
C ASN A 1158 -16.82 28.23 1.06
N VAL A 1159 -15.55 28.17 0.70
CA VAL A 1159 -14.75 26.95 0.76
C VAL A 1159 -13.42 27.26 1.43
N SER A 1160 -12.88 26.32 2.20
CA SER A 1160 -11.56 26.45 2.80
C SER A 1160 -10.72 25.26 2.39
N MET A 1161 -9.53 25.54 1.88
CA MET A 1161 -8.61 24.52 1.38
C MET A 1161 -7.18 24.88 1.71
N TYR A 1162 -6.32 23.88 1.86
CA TYR A 1162 -4.91 24.11 2.12
C TYR A 1162 -4.16 24.26 0.81
N LEU A 1163 -3.55 25.43 0.59
CA LEU A 1163 -2.72 25.67 -0.59
C LEU A 1163 -1.25 25.79 -0.18
N ARG A 1164 -0.38 25.10 -0.93
CA ARG A 1164 1.08 25.20 -0.78
C ARG A 1164 1.58 26.48 -1.46
N ARG A 1165 2.84 26.86 -1.27
CA ARG A 1165 3.46 27.95 -2.04
C ARG A 1165 3.49 27.56 -3.52
N GLY A 1166 3.00 28.41 -4.41
CA GLY A 1166 2.99 28.15 -5.85
C GLY A 1166 1.88 28.89 -6.59
N SER A 1167 1.87 28.73 -7.92
CA SER A 1167 0.78 29.18 -8.77
C SER A 1167 -0.19 28.01 -8.95
N HIS A 1168 -1.47 28.25 -8.66
CA HIS A 1168 -2.51 27.23 -8.68
C HIS A 1168 -3.58 27.61 -9.69
N GLU A 1169 -3.97 26.69 -10.56
CA GLU A 1169 -5.07 26.92 -11.51
C GLU A 1169 -6.40 26.71 -10.80
N LEU A 1170 -7.24 27.74 -10.78
CA LEU A 1170 -8.56 27.74 -10.17
C LEU A 1170 -9.62 27.72 -11.27
N ALA A 1171 -10.51 26.73 -11.27
CA ALA A 1171 -11.73 26.76 -12.08
C ALA A 1171 -12.97 26.67 -11.19
N VAL A 1172 -13.91 27.59 -11.36
CA VAL A 1172 -15.17 27.64 -10.62
C VAL A 1172 -16.34 27.37 -11.55
N GLU A 1173 -17.17 26.42 -11.17
CA GLU A 1173 -18.28 25.90 -11.97
C GLU A 1173 -19.56 25.81 -11.14
N LYS A 1174 -20.68 26.29 -11.70
CA LYS A 1174 -22.03 26.14 -11.15
C LYS A 1174 -23.03 26.07 -12.29
N ALA A 1175 -23.92 25.09 -12.26
CA ALA A 1175 -25.00 24.98 -13.25
C ALA A 1175 -25.84 26.26 -13.31
N GLY A 1176 -26.13 26.75 -14.52
CA GLY A 1176 -26.78 28.03 -14.76
C GLY A 1176 -25.84 29.24 -14.80
N TYR A 1177 -24.54 29.04 -14.57
CA TYR A 1177 -23.51 30.09 -14.57
C TYR A 1177 -22.40 29.81 -15.59
N LEU A 1178 -21.71 30.86 -16.02
CA LEU A 1178 -20.50 30.75 -16.84
C LEU A 1178 -19.34 30.25 -15.98
N LYS A 1179 -18.59 29.27 -16.49
CA LYS A 1179 -17.34 28.80 -15.87
C LYS A 1179 -16.34 29.94 -15.79
N GLU A 1180 -15.74 30.11 -14.62
CA GLU A 1180 -14.70 31.10 -14.37
C GLU A 1180 -13.37 30.39 -14.13
N ILE A 1181 -12.31 30.83 -14.81
CA ILE A 1181 -10.96 30.29 -14.64
C ILE A 1181 -10.07 31.44 -14.18
N ASP A 1182 -9.38 31.24 -13.07
CA ASP A 1182 -8.46 32.19 -12.47
C ASP A 1182 -7.16 31.50 -12.05
N THR A 1183 -6.15 32.26 -11.65
CA THR A 1183 -4.88 31.76 -11.15
C THR A 1183 -4.60 32.31 -9.77
N VAL A 1184 -4.36 31.44 -8.80
CA VAL A 1184 -4.09 31.81 -7.41
C VAL A 1184 -2.60 31.64 -7.12
N ASP A 1185 -1.89 32.76 -6.96
CA ASP A 1185 -0.49 32.77 -6.55
C ASP A 1185 -0.34 32.83 -5.02
N VAL A 1186 0.10 31.72 -4.43
CA VAL A 1186 0.25 31.57 -2.98
C VAL A 1186 1.69 31.79 -2.54
N LYS A 1187 1.89 32.76 -1.63
CA LYS A 1187 3.21 33.09 -1.09
C LYS A 1187 3.60 32.13 0.05
N GLY A 1188 4.90 31.89 0.23
CA GLY A 1188 5.41 31.05 1.31
C GLY A 1188 5.12 31.62 2.71
N TYR A 1189 5.01 30.73 3.70
CA TYR A 1189 4.65 31.10 5.09
C TYR A 1189 5.56 32.20 5.69
N PHE A 1190 6.82 32.27 5.27
CA PHE A 1190 7.81 33.24 5.74
C PHE A 1190 8.00 34.47 4.83
N SER A 1191 7.13 34.71 3.83
CA SER A 1191 7.31 35.84 2.89
C SER A 1191 7.34 37.21 3.57
N PHE A 1192 6.81 37.35 4.80
CA PHE A 1192 6.97 38.56 5.61
C PHE A 1192 8.45 38.89 5.87
N LEU A 1193 9.32 37.89 6.03
CA LEU A 1193 10.77 38.12 6.19
C LEU A 1193 11.38 38.62 4.88
N GLU A 1194 10.97 38.09 3.73
CA GLU A 1194 11.41 38.56 2.41
C GLU A 1194 10.92 39.99 2.11
N ASP A 1195 9.62 40.28 2.31
CA ASP A 1195 9.03 41.62 2.14
C ASP A 1195 9.67 42.63 3.12
N THR A 1196 9.99 42.20 4.35
CA THR A 1196 10.70 43.05 5.34
C THR A 1196 12.15 43.27 4.92
N ILE A 1197 12.85 42.24 4.45
CA ILE A 1197 14.23 42.31 3.99
C ILE A 1197 14.34 43.22 2.74
N GLU A 1198 13.44 43.12 1.77
CA GLU A 1198 13.39 44.00 0.59
C GLU A 1198 13.09 45.46 0.97
N SER A 1199 12.22 45.70 1.96
CA SER A 1199 11.97 47.06 2.49
C SER A 1199 13.19 47.66 3.21
N PHE A 1200 14.06 46.81 3.78
CA PHE A 1200 15.32 47.22 4.40
C PHE A 1200 16.44 47.46 3.37
N TYR A 1201 16.45 46.75 2.24
CA TYR A 1201 17.45 46.94 1.18
C TYR A 1201 17.14 48.14 0.27
N SER A 1202 15.87 48.47 0.04
CA SER A 1202 15.49 49.67 -0.76
C SER A 1202 15.80 51.01 -0.08
N HIS A 1203 16.10 51.00 1.23
CA HIS A 1203 16.48 52.20 1.98
C HIS A 1203 17.99 52.51 2.00
N ASN A 1204 18.85 51.64 1.45
CA ASN A 1204 20.32 51.80 1.52
C ASN A 1204 21.01 52.22 0.21
N GLU A 1205 20.28 52.38 -0.90
CA GLU A 1205 20.88 52.82 -2.18
C GLU A 1205 20.93 54.35 -2.39
N ASN A 1206 20.31 55.17 -1.53
CA ASN A 1206 20.27 56.64 -1.71
C ASN A 1206 21.23 57.42 -0.81
N ARG A 1207 22.37 56.85 -0.39
CA ARG A 1207 23.28 57.56 0.52
C ARG A 1207 24.78 57.37 0.28
N THR A 1208 25.24 57.46 -0.97
CA THR A 1208 26.63 57.84 -1.28
C THR A 1208 26.73 58.42 -2.70
N GLU A 1209 26.77 59.75 -2.79
CA GLU A 1209 27.28 60.67 -3.85
C GLU A 1209 26.67 62.03 -3.46
N ASP A 1210 27.33 63.14 -3.11
CA ASP A 1210 28.68 63.71 -3.25
C ASP A 1210 28.66 65.04 -2.42
N PRO A 1211 29.76 65.76 -2.07
CA PRO A 1211 31.16 65.41 -1.83
C PRO A 1211 31.62 65.58 -0.36
#